data_AF-A0A484CCW8-F1
#
_entry.id   AF-A0A484CCW8-F1
#
_cell.length_a   1.000
_cell.length_b   1.000
_cell.length_c   1.000
_cell.angle_alpha   90.00
_cell.angle_beta   90.00
_cell.angle_gamma   90.00
#
_symmetry.space_group_name_H-M   'P 1'
#
loop_
_entity.id
_entity.type
_entity.pdbx_description
1 polymer ?
#
loop_
_entity_poly.entity_id
_entity_poly.type
_entity_poly.pdbx_seq_one_letter_code
_entity_poly.pdbx_strand_id
1 'polypeptide(L)'
;MVPLYTPLLHHTLFENCSTLLGVQGVLCRDYTGSCYEFPSWTYSHEDTGSFSVYDVGQSHESNFNVSFFLRSLKPDGLLFQLRRATDVYFSVYLGMGRVFVSSLPNSAPLTAPIFVTTGEKQLLQVEVHHRQVIFEHAGLSYGIGEIPEVDVKSGDQAYVGGLPGDWDSDMWGGHYKGCLQDLRLDSVHLNVDAWNSSDEEEVYLPSDAENVQKGCVSDDTCKMKPCQNGGECTITFNDFTCSCPEEYTGKTCETRVWCVSDPCVNGGHCVDLPDGYECVYNATFENSAVHYSAAGSLAEPVSNIYMELRTRSENAVLLRASWGSDLLLVGLLDSSVRVEIHIGNSVEALTFTGVRRVADGSWHRVNISMAEKERKASPWVITVDGITDASSGPERTGSLGFLREKGAMLAIAESFTGCLGAVRLGGVYLPFVDDYKAPQPSQFHLAGKAKIRLGCTSAPVCDLDPCMNGATCEDLFNKFGCVCDSGWEGEVCETDIDDCASQPCVHGSCKDYLAGYECRCHPGYAGPLCEEDLDECEHHACEHGGTCQDGINMYTCTCPKGYSGPLCQWDYPPIQCGEDVQCENDAICNDGLWGANCTCMPGFTGSRCELEIDECESNPCRNGGSCLDRFNMFVCECPPGYSGPICDTNKQAQKRGIPWLLVAIPLLCFCVLILTIGLAFMVLTARKKRQSEGAYSPSAQEVAGARLEMDSMLKVPPEERLI
;
A
#
# COMPACT_ATOMS: atom_id res chain seq x y z
N MET A 1 46.85 14.64 59.71
CA MET A 1 46.38 15.60 58.70
C MET A 1 44.97 15.17 58.31
N VAL A 2 44.00 16.04 58.59
CA VAL A 2 42.57 16.05 58.19
C VAL A 2 42.49 16.42 56.68
N PRO A 3 41.39 16.28 55.87
CA PRO A 3 39.97 15.91 56.12
C PRO A 3 39.35 14.89 55.09
N LEU A 4 38.04 14.55 54.96
CA LEU A 4 36.79 14.44 55.77
C LEU A 4 35.62 14.01 54.82
N TYR A 5 34.73 13.11 55.30
CA TYR A 5 33.29 12.88 55.02
C TYR A 5 32.69 12.22 53.72
N THR A 6 31.92 11.15 53.97
CA THR A 6 30.82 10.44 53.24
C THR A 6 29.41 10.99 53.63
N PRO A 7 28.24 10.45 53.20
CA PRO A 7 27.72 9.91 51.91
C PRO A 7 26.28 10.44 51.54
N LEU A 8 25.70 10.07 50.39
CA LEU A 8 24.24 10.12 50.13
C LEU A 8 23.80 8.93 49.24
N LEU A 9 22.78 8.20 49.69
CA LEU A 9 22.25 6.94 49.13
C LEU A 9 20.72 6.96 49.32
N HIS A 10 19.96 7.01 48.22
CA HIS A 10 18.64 6.39 47.99
C HIS A 10 17.92 7.02 46.78
N HIS A 11 18.33 6.60 45.58
CA HIS A 11 17.45 6.56 44.41
C HIS A 11 16.97 5.12 44.29
N THR A 12 15.66 4.87 44.42
CA THR A 12 14.89 3.75 43.82
C THR A 12 13.57 3.61 44.58
N LEU A 13 12.45 4.06 43.97
CA LEU A 13 11.06 3.59 44.12
C LEU A 13 10.10 4.62 43.47
N PHE A 14 10.21 4.83 42.15
CA PHE A 14 9.28 5.68 41.37
C PHE A 14 8.86 5.08 40.02
N GLU A 15 9.13 3.78 39.78
CA GLU A 15 8.72 3.08 38.57
C GLU A 15 8.04 1.76 38.94
N ASN A 16 6.70 1.70 38.84
CA ASN A 16 5.93 0.49 38.44
C ASN A 16 4.40 0.66 38.61
N CYS A 17 3.81 1.69 38.00
CA CYS A 17 2.36 1.66 37.73
C CYS A 17 1.95 2.24 36.36
N SER A 18 2.91 2.73 35.57
CA SER A 18 2.67 3.41 34.29
C SER A 18 2.45 2.48 33.09
N THR A 19 2.55 1.16 33.25
CA THR A 19 2.59 0.20 32.13
C THR A 19 1.38 -0.73 31.99
N LEU A 20 0.35 -0.63 32.85
CA LEU A 20 -0.79 -1.56 32.79
C LEU A 20 -2.19 -0.93 32.60
N LEU A 21 -2.39 0.37 32.81
CA LEU A 21 -3.74 0.97 32.72
C LEU A 21 -3.84 2.37 32.07
N GLY A 22 -2.75 3.01 31.66
CA GLY A 22 -2.83 4.27 30.89
C GLY A 22 -3.45 5.47 31.62
N VAL A 23 -3.37 5.54 32.96
CA VAL A 23 -3.88 6.66 33.77
C VAL A 23 -2.71 7.29 34.56
N GLN A 24 -2.45 8.58 34.34
CA GLN A 24 -1.58 9.40 35.21
C GLN A 24 -2.38 9.84 36.45
N GLY A 25 -1.85 9.59 37.66
CA GLY A 25 -2.47 10.00 38.93
C GLY A 25 -2.63 8.89 39.98
N VAL A 26 -1.79 7.86 39.98
CA VAL A 26 -1.89 6.73 40.92
C VAL A 26 -0.73 6.73 41.92
N LEU A 27 -1.05 6.83 43.22
CA LEU A 27 -0.11 6.62 44.33
C LEU A 27 -0.30 5.19 44.85
N CYS A 28 0.75 4.37 44.79
CA CYS A 28 0.77 3.03 45.38
C CYS A 28 1.24 3.11 46.83
N ARG A 29 0.35 2.90 47.80
CA ARG A 29 0.72 2.57 49.18
C ARG A 29 0.52 1.07 49.38
N ASP A 30 1.59 0.43 49.83
CA ASP A 30 1.72 -0.95 50.31
C ASP A 30 2.08 -2.08 49.33
N TYR A 31 2.85 -3.02 49.90
CA TYR A 31 3.27 -4.34 49.39
C TYR A 31 2.10 -5.26 48.95
N THR A 32 0.85 -4.77 48.99
CA THR A 32 -0.37 -5.47 48.58
C THR A 32 -0.96 -4.99 47.25
N GLY A 33 -0.36 -3.99 46.58
CA GLY A 33 -0.73 -3.60 45.20
C GLY A 33 -2.10 -2.93 45.05
N SER A 34 -2.62 -2.26 46.08
CA SER A 34 -3.87 -1.49 45.99
C SER A 34 -3.58 -0.04 45.59
N CYS A 35 -3.94 0.32 44.37
CA CYS A 35 -3.90 1.68 43.86
C CYS A 35 -5.17 2.43 44.30
N TYR A 36 -5.05 3.50 45.08
CA TYR A 36 -6.19 4.36 45.41
C TYR A 36 -6.08 5.68 44.65
N GLU A 37 -7.05 5.98 43.78
CA GLU A 37 -7.19 7.32 43.21
C GLU A 37 -7.82 8.27 44.23
N PHE A 38 -7.32 9.52 44.30
CA PHE A 38 -7.95 10.57 45.10
C PHE A 38 -9.38 10.85 44.61
N PRO A 39 -10.35 11.18 45.48
CA PRO A 39 -11.69 11.50 45.05
C PRO A 39 -11.71 12.77 44.18
N SER A 40 -12.57 12.78 43.16
CA SER A 40 -12.91 14.00 42.42
C SER A 40 -14.07 14.73 43.10
N TRP A 41 -14.19 16.04 42.83
CA TRP A 41 -15.17 16.93 43.41
C TRP A 41 -15.83 17.77 42.33
N THR A 42 -17.16 17.74 42.27
CA THR A 42 -17.97 18.52 41.33
C THR A 42 -18.31 19.87 41.94
N TYR A 43 -18.01 20.93 41.19
CA TYR A 43 -18.37 22.30 41.50
C TYR A 43 -19.43 22.79 40.52
N SER A 44 -20.41 23.50 41.05
CA SER A 44 -21.52 24.14 40.34
C SER A 44 -22.44 23.16 39.61
N HIS A 45 -22.74 22.02 40.26
CA HIS A 45 -23.74 21.06 39.80
C HIS A 45 -25.12 21.72 39.72
N GLU A 46 -25.83 21.53 38.61
CA GLU A 46 -27.12 22.18 38.30
C GLU A 46 -27.05 23.72 38.40
N ASP A 47 -25.90 24.32 38.03
CA ASP A 47 -25.63 25.76 38.08
C ASP A 47 -25.75 26.40 39.48
N THR A 48 -25.52 25.60 40.53
CA THR A 48 -25.40 26.12 41.91
C THR A 48 -24.12 26.92 42.12
N GLY A 49 -24.13 27.92 43.01
CA GLY A 49 -22.90 28.61 43.41
C GLY A 49 -22.07 27.71 44.33
N SER A 50 -20.94 27.20 43.85
CA SER A 50 -20.07 26.31 44.64
C SER A 50 -18.72 26.94 44.94
N PHE A 51 -18.18 26.66 46.12
CA PHE A 51 -16.83 27.04 46.50
C PHE A 51 -16.31 26.16 47.66
N SER A 52 -15.00 26.16 47.86
CA SER A 52 -14.37 25.64 49.08
C SER A 52 -13.19 26.54 49.47
N VAL A 53 -13.03 26.77 50.77
CA VAL A 53 -12.02 27.67 51.36
C VAL A 53 -11.09 26.87 52.26
N TYR A 54 -9.78 27.08 52.14
CA TYR A 54 -8.77 26.40 52.95
C TYR A 54 -7.87 27.42 53.63
N ASP A 55 -7.64 27.23 54.93
CA ASP A 55 -6.69 28.04 55.69
C ASP A 55 -5.26 27.47 55.50
N VAL A 56 -4.35 28.29 54.98
CA VAL A 56 -2.98 27.88 54.68
C VAL A 56 -2.18 27.75 55.98
N GLY A 57 -1.81 26.52 56.35
CA GLY A 57 -1.13 26.21 57.60
C GLY A 57 0.38 26.53 57.63
N GLN A 58 1.07 26.43 56.49
CA GLN A 58 2.52 26.70 56.38
C GLN A 58 2.84 27.76 55.33
N SER A 59 3.97 28.44 55.48
CA SER A 59 4.44 29.42 54.50
C SER A 59 5.16 28.71 53.35
N HIS A 60 4.85 29.06 52.10
CA HIS A 60 5.42 28.47 50.89
C HIS A 60 6.43 29.41 50.18
N GLU A 61 6.87 30.47 50.86
CA GLU A 61 7.81 31.49 50.33
C GLU A 61 7.36 32.05 48.96
N SER A 62 8.31 32.51 48.12
CA SER A 62 8.06 33.08 46.79
C SER A 62 8.10 32.05 45.66
N ASN A 63 8.28 30.77 45.99
CA ASN A 63 8.31 29.66 45.03
C ASN A 63 7.26 28.64 45.43
N PHE A 64 6.15 28.59 44.70
CA PHE A 64 5.07 27.66 44.98
C PHE A 64 4.43 27.16 43.68
N ASN A 65 3.78 26.01 43.74
CA ASN A 65 2.99 25.47 42.66
C ASN A 65 1.54 25.22 43.08
N VAL A 66 0.64 25.27 42.11
CA VAL A 66 -0.75 24.86 42.24
C VAL A 66 -1.01 23.81 41.18
N SER A 67 -1.44 22.62 41.58
CA SER A 67 -1.73 21.52 40.64
C SER A 67 -3.07 20.88 40.93
N PHE A 68 -3.75 20.44 39.87
CA PHE A 68 -5.03 19.74 39.96
C PHE A 68 -5.36 19.08 38.62
N PHE A 69 -6.13 18.00 38.67
CA PHE A 69 -6.88 17.52 37.52
C PHE A 69 -8.17 18.32 37.36
N LEU A 70 -8.45 18.72 36.12
CA LEU A 70 -9.63 19.48 35.73
C LEU A 70 -10.43 18.72 34.67
N ARG A 71 -11.76 18.77 34.76
CA ARG A 71 -12.68 18.37 33.69
C ARG A 71 -13.82 19.37 33.59
N SER A 72 -13.92 20.11 32.48
CA SER A 72 -14.99 21.09 32.26
C SER A 72 -15.29 21.26 30.76
N LEU A 73 -16.53 21.66 30.45
CA LEU A 73 -16.94 22.21 29.14
C LEU A 73 -17.24 23.72 29.21
N LYS A 74 -17.21 24.33 30.40
CA LYS A 74 -17.54 25.75 30.57
C LYS A 74 -16.29 26.59 30.33
N PRO A 75 -16.31 27.55 29.38
CA PRO A 75 -15.10 28.27 28.95
C PRO A 75 -14.54 29.24 29.99
N ASP A 76 -15.35 29.67 30.97
CA ASP A 76 -15.01 30.70 31.93
C ASP A 76 -15.35 30.25 33.36
N GLY A 77 -14.55 30.68 34.34
CA GLY A 77 -14.81 30.42 35.77
C GLY A 77 -13.56 30.37 36.66
N LEU A 78 -13.72 30.76 37.92
CA LEU A 78 -12.65 30.83 38.92
C LEU A 78 -12.22 29.45 39.41
N LEU A 79 -10.96 29.07 39.18
CA LEU A 79 -10.41 27.78 39.61
C LEU A 79 -9.80 27.85 41.00
N PHE A 80 -8.89 28.78 41.21
CA PHE A 80 -8.10 28.90 42.43
C PHE A 80 -7.73 30.36 42.71
N GLN A 81 -7.79 30.80 43.96
CA GLN A 81 -7.45 32.17 44.33
C GLN A 81 -6.86 32.24 45.74
N LEU A 82 -5.73 32.93 45.88
CA LEU A 82 -5.12 33.20 47.17
C LEU A 82 -5.46 34.61 47.65
N ARG A 83 -5.78 34.70 48.93
CA ARG A 83 -6.12 35.94 49.61
C ARG A 83 -5.39 36.09 50.93
N ARG A 84 -5.02 37.33 51.22
CA ARG A 84 -4.54 37.75 52.53
C ARG A 84 -5.57 38.70 53.13
N ALA A 85 -6.25 38.25 54.18
CA ALA A 85 -7.49 38.88 54.62
C ALA A 85 -8.49 39.01 53.46
N THR A 86 -8.79 40.23 53.00
CA THR A 86 -9.72 40.46 51.88
C THR A 86 -9.03 40.65 50.53
N ASP A 87 -7.71 40.89 50.52
CA ASP A 87 -6.98 41.28 49.33
C ASP A 87 -6.58 40.06 48.50
N VAL A 88 -6.89 40.10 47.20
CA VAL A 88 -6.48 39.10 46.21
C VAL A 88 -5.07 39.42 45.74
N TYR A 89 -4.18 38.43 45.82
CA TYR A 89 -2.80 38.58 45.35
C TYR A 89 -2.37 37.52 44.33
N PHE A 90 -3.18 36.48 44.11
CA PHE A 90 -2.93 35.46 43.08
C PHE A 90 -4.23 34.78 42.68
N SER A 91 -4.44 34.54 41.38
CA SER A 91 -5.64 33.92 40.84
C SER A 91 -5.30 33.06 39.61
N VAL A 92 -5.91 31.89 39.55
CA VAL A 92 -5.94 30.98 38.40
C VAL A 92 -7.40 30.79 38.02
N TYR A 93 -7.75 31.02 36.76
CA TYR A 93 -9.14 30.97 36.29
C TYR A 93 -9.21 30.59 34.83
N LEU A 94 -10.40 30.20 34.37
CA LEU A 94 -10.68 29.93 32.97
C LEU A 94 -11.17 31.21 32.29
N GLY A 95 -10.64 31.46 31.10
CA GLY A 95 -11.10 32.52 30.20
C GLY A 95 -11.08 32.02 28.77
N MET A 96 -12.21 32.09 28.06
CA MET A 96 -12.33 31.63 26.67
C MET A 96 -11.79 30.20 26.46
N GLY A 97 -11.98 29.34 27.47
CA GLY A 97 -11.57 27.93 27.47
C GLY A 97 -10.10 27.64 27.76
N ARG A 98 -9.29 28.66 28.11
CA ARG A 98 -7.86 28.53 28.47
C ARG A 98 -7.62 28.94 29.92
N VAL A 99 -6.47 28.56 30.47
CA VAL A 99 -6.05 28.96 31.82
C VAL A 99 -5.44 30.37 31.79
N PHE A 100 -5.90 31.22 32.70
CA PHE A 100 -5.40 32.56 32.95
C PHE A 100 -4.80 32.63 34.36
N VAL A 101 -3.69 33.34 34.49
CA VAL A 101 -3.01 33.59 35.76
C VAL A 101 -2.84 35.10 35.97
N SER A 102 -3.24 35.62 37.13
CA SER A 102 -3.07 37.03 37.46
C SER A 102 -2.71 37.22 38.93
N SER A 103 -1.93 38.26 39.23
CA SER A 103 -1.55 38.60 40.61
C SER A 103 -2.46 39.66 41.24
N LEU A 104 -3.09 40.50 40.42
CA LEU A 104 -4.01 41.54 40.89
C LEU A 104 -5.27 41.56 40.02
N PRO A 105 -6.43 41.91 40.59
CA PRO A 105 -7.71 41.96 39.85
C PRO A 105 -7.63 42.77 38.55
N ASN A 106 -6.88 43.88 38.54
CA ASN A 106 -6.78 44.79 37.38
C ASN A 106 -5.48 44.61 36.57
N SER A 107 -4.68 43.59 36.84
CA SER A 107 -3.45 43.32 36.07
C SER A 107 -3.76 42.62 34.75
N ALA A 108 -2.96 42.88 33.71
CA ALA A 108 -3.04 42.10 32.48
C ALA A 108 -2.70 40.63 32.80
N PRO A 109 -3.63 39.68 32.58
CA PRO A 109 -3.40 38.30 32.96
C PRO A 109 -2.46 37.61 31.97
N LEU A 110 -1.72 36.61 32.46
CA LEU A 110 -0.96 35.68 31.64
C LEU A 110 -1.90 34.60 31.12
N THR A 111 -1.73 34.18 29.88
CA THR A 111 -2.60 33.18 29.24
C THR A 111 -1.80 31.95 28.84
N ALA A 112 -2.24 30.78 29.30
CA ALA A 112 -1.71 29.50 28.83
C ALA A 112 -2.13 29.26 27.37
N PRO A 113 -1.27 28.67 26.52
CA PRO A 113 -1.56 28.54 25.08
C PRO A 113 -2.60 27.43 24.75
N ILE A 114 -3.00 26.63 25.74
CA ILE A 114 -3.78 25.39 25.54
C ILE A 114 -5.23 25.58 25.99
N PHE A 115 -6.16 24.99 25.23
CA PHE A 115 -7.57 24.86 25.62
C PHE A 115 -7.76 23.67 26.55
N VAL A 116 -8.32 23.91 27.73
CA VAL A 116 -8.47 22.90 28.80
C VAL A 116 -9.93 22.50 29.05
N THR A 117 -10.88 23.16 28.38
CA THR A 117 -12.33 22.98 28.57
C THR A 117 -12.92 22.00 27.54
N THR A 118 -12.24 20.86 27.37
CA THR A 118 -12.61 19.86 26.35
C THR A 118 -13.65 18.83 26.83
N GLY A 119 -13.98 18.84 28.13
CA GLY A 119 -14.80 17.80 28.75
C GLY A 119 -14.05 16.52 29.09
N GLU A 120 -12.75 16.45 28.81
CA GLU A 120 -11.85 15.37 29.24
C GLU A 120 -11.08 15.73 30.52
N LYS A 121 -10.62 14.72 31.27
CA LYS A 121 -9.81 14.93 32.48
C LYS A 121 -8.39 15.31 32.08
N GLN A 122 -7.91 16.46 32.53
CA GLN A 122 -6.60 17.02 32.20
C GLN A 122 -5.83 17.38 33.47
N LEU A 123 -4.54 17.02 33.55
CA LEU A 123 -3.65 17.51 34.61
C LEU A 123 -3.14 18.91 34.25
N LEU A 124 -3.25 19.83 35.20
CA LEU A 124 -2.78 21.19 35.09
C LEU A 124 -1.88 21.51 36.28
N GLN A 125 -0.77 22.19 36.02
CA GLN A 125 0.13 22.69 37.04
C GLN A 125 0.56 24.11 36.68
N VAL A 126 0.46 25.02 37.65
CA VAL A 126 0.92 26.40 37.56
C VAL A 126 2.02 26.55 38.61
N GLU A 127 3.25 26.76 38.16
CA GLU A 127 4.41 26.92 39.01
C GLU A 127 4.88 28.38 38.96
N VAL A 128 5.11 28.96 40.13
CA VAL A 128 5.62 30.33 40.30
C VAL A 128 7.03 30.23 40.86
N HIS A 129 8.02 30.69 40.10
CA HIS A 129 9.41 30.82 40.52
C HIS A 129 9.77 32.30 40.66
N HIS A 130 9.67 32.83 41.88
CA HIS A 130 9.79 34.26 42.21
C HIS A 130 8.78 35.14 41.46
N ARG A 131 9.08 35.45 40.19
CA ARG A 131 8.26 36.28 39.31
C ARG A 131 7.82 35.53 38.06
N GLN A 132 8.52 34.47 37.67
CA GLN A 132 8.21 33.73 36.45
C GLN A 132 7.10 32.73 36.71
N VAL A 133 6.14 32.68 35.79
CA VAL A 133 5.04 31.72 35.83
C VAL A 133 5.24 30.69 34.72
N ILE A 134 5.31 29.44 35.12
CA ILE A 134 5.41 28.27 34.25
C ILE A 134 4.09 27.51 34.34
N PHE A 135 3.50 27.23 33.19
CA PHE A 135 2.31 26.40 33.07
C PHE A 135 2.72 25.05 32.50
N GLU A 136 2.40 23.96 33.19
CA GLU A 136 2.68 22.61 32.73
C GLU A 136 1.39 21.89 32.35
N HIS A 137 1.44 21.21 31.20
CA HIS A 137 0.34 20.41 30.68
C HIS A 137 0.87 19.30 29.79
N ALA A 138 0.37 18.07 29.97
CA ALA A 138 0.75 16.89 29.19
C ALA A 138 2.28 16.65 29.11
N GLY A 139 3.01 16.96 30.19
CA GLY A 139 4.48 16.81 30.25
C GLY A 139 5.28 17.89 29.52
N LEU A 140 4.61 18.96 29.05
CA LEU A 140 5.25 20.13 28.44
C LEU A 140 5.15 21.33 29.40
N SER A 141 6.27 22.05 29.56
CA SER A 141 6.36 23.26 30.40
C SER A 141 6.39 24.51 29.52
N TYR A 142 5.50 25.46 29.78
CA TYR A 142 5.33 26.71 29.05
C TYR A 142 5.62 27.89 29.98
N GLY A 143 6.68 28.66 29.73
CA GLY A 143 6.87 29.95 30.41
C GLY A 143 5.86 30.97 29.89
N ILE A 144 4.78 31.24 30.65
CA ILE A 144 3.66 32.07 30.20
C ILE A 144 3.83 33.56 30.51
N GLY A 145 4.83 33.93 31.33
CA GLY A 145 5.22 35.31 31.55
C GLY A 145 5.73 35.59 32.98
N GLU A 146 5.69 36.86 33.36
CA GLU A 146 6.10 37.31 34.69
C GLU A 146 4.97 38.03 35.43
N ILE A 147 4.88 37.81 36.73
CA ILE A 147 4.02 38.52 37.67
C ILE A 147 4.86 39.31 38.69
N PRO A 148 4.28 40.31 39.38
CA PRO A 148 4.83 40.86 40.61
C PRO A 148 5.18 39.77 41.62
N GLU A 149 6.20 40.01 42.44
CA GLU A 149 6.61 39.07 43.47
C GLU A 149 5.47 38.84 44.47
N VAL A 150 5.13 37.57 44.66
CA VAL A 150 4.05 37.10 45.54
C VAL A 150 4.61 36.05 46.50
N ASP A 151 4.22 36.14 47.77
CA ASP A 151 4.67 35.22 48.81
C ASP A 151 3.47 34.63 49.57
N VAL A 152 3.43 33.30 49.70
CA VAL A 152 2.34 32.61 50.41
C VAL A 152 2.73 32.40 51.87
N LYS A 153 1.90 32.89 52.79
CA LYS A 153 2.16 32.84 54.23
C LYS A 153 1.17 31.95 54.95
N SER A 154 1.63 31.35 56.05
CA SER A 154 0.74 30.76 57.04
C SER A 154 -0.30 31.79 57.51
N GLY A 155 -1.58 31.41 57.47
CA GLY A 155 -2.74 32.27 57.75
C GLY A 155 -3.40 32.91 56.52
N ASP A 156 -2.84 32.76 55.31
CA ASP A 156 -3.53 33.11 54.07
C ASP A 156 -4.69 32.12 53.78
N GLN A 157 -5.61 32.49 52.88
CA GLN A 157 -6.75 31.64 52.50
C GLN A 157 -6.72 31.30 51.01
N ALA A 158 -6.96 30.03 50.69
CA ALA A 158 -7.11 29.53 49.34
C ALA A 158 -8.58 29.23 49.03
N TYR A 159 -9.12 29.92 48.02
CA TYR A 159 -10.47 29.74 47.51
C TYR A 159 -10.43 28.91 46.23
N VAL A 160 -11.36 27.97 46.10
CA VAL A 160 -11.39 27.00 45.00
C VAL A 160 -12.80 26.94 44.43
N GLY A 161 -12.90 26.96 43.11
CA GLY A 161 -14.14 26.75 42.36
C GLY A 161 -15.13 27.94 42.36
N GLY A 162 -14.97 28.90 43.27
CA GLY A 162 -15.83 30.06 43.38
C GLY A 162 -15.58 30.85 44.66
N LEU A 163 -16.47 31.81 44.96
CA LEU A 163 -16.42 32.65 46.15
C LEU A 163 -17.74 32.56 46.94
N PRO A 164 -17.76 32.86 48.25
CA PRO A 164 -19.00 32.96 49.01
C PRO A 164 -19.94 34.02 48.43
N GLY A 165 -21.26 33.81 48.57
CA GLY A 165 -22.29 34.57 47.84
C GLY A 165 -22.30 36.10 48.00
N ASP A 166 -21.63 36.65 49.01
CA ASP A 166 -21.47 38.11 49.19
C ASP A 166 -20.38 38.71 48.28
N TRP A 167 -19.56 37.88 47.64
CA TRP A 167 -18.33 38.29 46.94
C TRP A 167 -18.43 38.03 45.43
N ASP A 168 -18.10 39.05 44.64
CA ASP A 168 -18.18 39.00 43.18
C ASP A 168 -17.02 38.21 42.56
N SER A 169 -17.35 37.28 41.65
CA SER A 169 -16.41 36.47 40.87
C SER A 169 -16.47 36.72 39.36
N ASP A 170 -17.32 37.65 38.89
CA ASP A 170 -17.57 37.90 37.46
C ASP A 170 -16.29 38.29 36.70
N MET A 171 -15.37 38.99 37.36
CA MET A 171 -14.07 39.36 36.79
C MET A 171 -13.22 38.14 36.36
N TRP A 172 -13.42 36.98 37.00
CA TRP A 172 -12.73 35.73 36.71
C TRP A 172 -13.63 34.71 35.98
N GLY A 173 -14.73 35.18 35.38
CA GLY A 173 -15.67 34.33 34.65
C GLY A 173 -16.76 33.69 35.53
N GLY A 174 -16.92 34.15 36.77
CA GLY A 174 -17.89 33.62 37.72
C GLY A 174 -17.39 32.35 38.43
N HIS A 175 -18.32 31.56 38.95
CA HIS A 175 -18.01 30.27 39.58
C HIS A 175 -17.61 29.24 38.52
N TYR A 176 -16.58 28.45 38.83
CA TYR A 176 -16.18 27.31 38.02
C TYR A 176 -17.25 26.23 38.02
N LYS A 177 -17.48 25.66 36.84
CA LYS A 177 -18.36 24.51 36.63
C LYS A 177 -17.57 23.34 36.07
N GLY A 178 -17.58 22.22 36.78
CA GLY A 178 -16.84 21.03 36.37
C GLY A 178 -16.30 20.25 37.57
N CYS A 179 -15.31 19.40 37.32
CA CYS A 179 -14.71 18.56 38.33
C CYS A 179 -13.25 18.91 38.57
N LEU A 180 -12.87 18.99 39.84
CA LEU A 180 -11.48 19.10 40.29
C LEU A 180 -11.08 17.84 41.07
N GLN A 181 -9.84 17.40 40.94
CA GLN A 181 -9.29 16.23 41.63
C GLN A 181 -7.81 16.44 41.92
N ASP A 182 -7.31 15.89 43.02
CA ASP A 182 -5.90 16.01 43.45
C ASP A 182 -5.41 17.46 43.50
N LEU A 183 -6.19 18.33 44.17
CA LEU A 183 -5.85 19.74 44.29
C LEU A 183 -4.73 19.93 45.31
N ARG A 184 -3.64 20.57 44.90
CA ARG A 184 -2.45 20.77 45.73
C ARG A 184 -1.95 22.19 45.68
N LEU A 185 -1.41 22.64 46.81
CA LEU A 185 -0.55 23.80 46.96
C LEU A 185 0.82 23.29 47.43
N ASP A 186 1.80 23.29 46.53
CA ASP A 186 3.05 22.52 46.66
C ASP A 186 2.81 21.04 46.97
N SER A 187 3.38 20.54 48.07
CA SER A 187 3.22 19.17 48.54
C SER A 187 1.95 18.95 49.36
N VAL A 188 1.21 20.01 49.70
CA VAL A 188 0.04 19.95 50.61
C VAL A 188 -1.23 19.74 49.80
N HIS A 189 -1.98 18.71 50.14
CA HIS A 189 -3.25 18.41 49.47
C HIS A 189 -4.41 19.19 50.10
N LEU A 190 -5.24 19.82 49.28
CA LEU A 190 -6.46 20.52 49.68
C LEU A 190 -7.63 19.54 49.51
N ASN A 191 -8.04 18.89 50.61
CA ASN A 191 -9.06 17.83 50.55
C ASN A 191 -10.39 18.29 51.14
N VAL A 192 -11.48 18.20 50.35
CA VAL A 192 -12.85 18.55 50.77
C VAL A 192 -13.40 17.59 51.84
N ASP A 193 -13.00 16.31 51.84
CA ASP A 193 -13.55 15.28 52.75
C ASP A 193 -12.41 14.42 53.30
N ALA A 194 -11.98 14.74 54.53
CA ALA A 194 -10.98 13.94 55.24
C ALA A 194 -11.66 12.94 56.18
N TRP A 195 -11.95 11.75 55.67
CA TRP A 195 -12.18 10.57 56.51
C TRP A 195 -10.90 9.73 56.61
N ASN A 196 -10.37 9.64 57.83
CA ASN A 196 -9.40 8.63 58.28
C ASN A 196 -8.22 8.33 57.33
N SER A 197 -7.46 9.34 56.90
CA SER A 197 -6.10 9.07 56.43
C SER A 197 -5.21 8.84 57.65
N SER A 198 -5.08 7.59 58.06
CA SER A 198 -3.94 7.17 58.87
C SER A 198 -2.65 7.36 58.05
N ASP A 199 -1.73 8.13 58.62
CA ASP A 199 -0.31 8.25 58.31
C ASP A 199 0.13 9.30 57.26
N GLU A 200 0.81 10.33 57.77
CA GLU A 200 1.97 11.07 57.22
C GLU A 200 1.83 12.08 56.05
N GLU A 201 0.66 12.33 55.45
CA GLU A 201 0.51 13.43 54.47
C GLU A 201 -0.06 14.71 55.11
N GLU A 202 0.58 15.86 54.87
CA GLU A 202 0.05 17.18 55.24
C GLU A 202 -1.16 17.53 54.35
N VAL A 203 -2.33 17.71 54.97
CA VAL A 203 -3.59 17.99 54.28
C VAL A 203 -4.22 19.26 54.87
N TYR A 204 -4.63 20.18 54.00
CA TYR A 204 -5.52 21.29 54.40
C TYR A 204 -6.97 20.85 54.29
N LEU A 205 -7.70 21.04 55.39
CA LEU A 205 -9.15 20.84 55.46
C LEU A 205 -9.86 22.15 55.13
N PRO A 206 -11.04 22.08 54.49
CA PRO A 206 -11.78 23.28 54.19
C PRO A 206 -12.30 23.91 55.48
N SER A 207 -12.07 25.21 55.66
CA SER A 207 -12.72 26.01 56.71
C SER A 207 -14.18 26.29 56.37
N ASP A 208 -14.52 26.31 55.09
CA ASP A 208 -15.90 26.39 54.58
C ASP A 208 -16.01 25.72 53.20
N ALA A 209 -17.17 25.16 52.88
CA ALA A 209 -17.47 24.60 51.57
C ALA A 209 -18.99 24.57 51.32
N GLU A 210 -19.40 25.02 50.13
CA GLU A 210 -20.80 25.06 49.74
C GLU A 210 -21.02 24.41 48.37
N ASN A 211 -22.07 23.60 48.25
CA ASN A 211 -22.52 22.96 47.01
C ASN A 211 -21.48 22.09 46.26
N VAL A 212 -20.41 21.66 46.93
CA VAL A 212 -19.40 20.74 46.38
C VAL A 212 -19.83 19.28 46.56
N GLN A 213 -19.89 18.51 45.47
CA GLN A 213 -20.32 17.11 45.50
C GLN A 213 -19.17 16.13 45.27
N LYS A 214 -19.19 14.99 45.95
CA LYS A 214 -18.19 13.92 45.76
C LYS A 214 -18.40 13.19 44.44
N GLY A 215 -17.29 12.93 43.74
CA GLY A 215 -17.26 12.37 42.41
C GLY A 215 -17.33 13.44 41.32
N CYS A 216 -17.21 13.01 40.07
CA CYS A 216 -17.36 13.87 38.90
C CYS A 216 -18.73 13.64 38.26
N VAL A 217 -19.70 14.45 38.67
CA VAL A 217 -21.13 14.31 38.38
C VAL A 217 -21.53 15.33 37.31
N SER A 218 -22.29 14.88 36.32
CA SER A 218 -22.87 15.73 35.29
C SER A 218 -24.23 16.28 35.73
N ASP A 219 -24.60 17.44 35.20
CA ASP A 219 -25.98 17.93 35.23
C ASP A 219 -26.93 16.99 34.46
N ASP A 220 -28.21 17.00 34.85
CA ASP A 220 -29.29 16.35 34.12
C ASP A 220 -29.74 17.21 32.93
N THR A 221 -28.91 17.20 31.88
CA THR A 221 -29.15 17.92 30.63
C THR A 221 -30.36 17.40 29.85
N CYS A 222 -30.82 16.17 30.14
CA CYS A 222 -32.00 15.56 29.50
C CYS A 222 -33.32 15.96 30.17
N LYS A 223 -33.30 16.59 31.34
CA LYS A 223 -34.48 17.10 32.07
C LYS A 223 -35.42 17.95 31.23
N MET A 224 -34.85 18.77 30.32
CA MET A 224 -35.62 19.64 29.43
C MET A 224 -36.16 18.94 28.18
N LYS A 225 -35.89 17.63 28.01
CA LYS A 225 -36.22 16.81 26.83
C LYS A 225 -35.78 17.49 25.52
N PRO A 226 -34.46 17.71 25.32
CA PRO A 226 -33.96 18.44 24.18
C PRO A 226 -34.16 17.71 22.84
N CYS A 227 -34.29 16.38 22.85
CA CYS A 227 -34.49 15.57 21.64
C CYS A 227 -35.93 15.65 21.13
N GLN A 228 -36.07 16.01 19.86
CA GLN A 228 -37.35 16.14 19.15
C GLN A 228 -37.71 14.85 18.41
N ASN A 229 -38.91 14.80 17.82
CA ASN A 229 -39.36 13.75 16.91
C ASN A 229 -39.21 12.30 17.41
N GLY A 230 -39.31 12.10 18.73
CA GLY A 230 -39.19 10.78 19.34
C GLY A 230 -37.76 10.29 19.57
N GLY A 231 -36.75 11.18 19.42
CA GLY A 231 -35.37 10.85 19.74
C GLY A 231 -35.14 10.58 21.23
N GLU A 232 -34.24 9.64 21.52
CA GLU A 232 -33.88 9.25 22.89
C GLU A 232 -32.69 10.09 23.38
N CYS A 233 -32.83 10.71 24.55
CA CYS A 233 -31.80 11.58 25.14
C CYS A 233 -30.90 10.79 26.08
N THR A 234 -29.59 10.89 25.88
CA THR A 234 -28.57 10.36 26.79
C THR A 234 -27.71 11.51 27.32
N ILE A 235 -27.59 11.59 28.65
CA ILE A 235 -26.75 12.59 29.33
C ILE A 235 -25.27 12.28 29.04
N THR A 236 -24.55 13.28 28.55
CA THR A 236 -23.08 13.29 28.52
C THR A 236 -22.57 14.31 29.55
N PHE A 237 -21.26 14.48 29.71
CA PHE A 237 -20.73 15.36 30.75
C PHE A 237 -21.06 16.84 30.50
N ASN A 238 -22.04 17.40 31.23
CA ASN A 238 -22.60 18.73 31.07
C ASN A 238 -23.07 19.06 29.63
N ASP A 239 -23.40 18.04 28.85
CA ASP A 239 -24.03 18.13 27.52
C ASP A 239 -24.99 16.93 27.35
N PHE A 240 -25.59 16.76 26.18
CA PHE A 240 -26.43 15.62 25.86
C PHE A 240 -26.15 15.12 24.44
N THR A 241 -26.61 13.91 24.15
CA THR A 241 -26.67 13.37 22.79
C THR A 241 -28.06 12.80 22.55
N CYS A 242 -28.59 13.02 21.35
CA CYS A 242 -29.86 12.46 20.92
C CYS A 242 -29.62 11.29 19.96
N SER A 243 -30.20 10.14 20.26
CA SER A 243 -30.34 9.04 19.31
C SER A 243 -31.60 9.26 18.49
N CYS A 244 -31.44 9.57 17.21
CA CYS A 244 -32.54 9.93 16.33
C CYS A 244 -33.12 8.70 15.60
N PRO A 245 -34.44 8.65 15.36
CA PRO A 245 -35.05 7.71 14.41
C PRO A 245 -34.44 7.86 13.01
N GLU A 246 -34.51 6.83 12.16
CA GLU A 246 -33.89 6.83 10.82
C GLU A 246 -34.41 7.96 9.91
N GLU A 247 -35.64 8.45 10.15
CA GLU A 247 -36.22 9.56 9.40
C GLU A 247 -35.78 10.95 9.87
N TYR A 248 -34.89 11.04 10.87
CA TYR A 248 -34.46 12.31 11.46
C TYR A 248 -32.95 12.35 11.75
N THR A 249 -32.39 13.56 11.71
CA THR A 249 -30.98 13.84 12.00
C THR A 249 -30.83 15.21 12.66
N GLY A 250 -29.60 15.59 13.02
CA GLY A 250 -29.28 16.80 13.78
C GLY A 250 -29.07 16.56 15.27
N LYS A 251 -28.52 17.56 15.99
CA LYS A 251 -28.18 17.41 17.43
C LYS A 251 -29.40 17.12 18.29
N THR A 252 -30.56 17.61 17.88
CA THR A 252 -31.85 17.45 18.57
C THR A 252 -32.86 16.65 17.76
N CYS A 253 -32.44 15.94 16.71
CA CYS A 253 -33.34 15.23 15.79
C CYS A 253 -34.38 16.15 15.11
N GLU A 254 -34.01 17.41 14.87
CA GLU A 254 -34.87 18.45 14.32
C GLU A 254 -35.01 18.36 12.79
N THR A 255 -34.02 17.78 12.11
CA THR A 255 -33.96 17.75 10.64
C THR A 255 -34.54 16.45 10.12
N ARG A 256 -35.52 16.51 9.21
CA ARG A 256 -36.10 15.32 8.60
C ARG A 256 -35.23 14.80 7.45
N VAL A 257 -35.11 13.48 7.35
CA VAL A 257 -34.45 12.74 6.26
C VAL A 257 -35.55 12.10 5.39
N TRP A 258 -35.76 12.62 4.20
CA TRP A 258 -36.80 12.21 3.26
C TRP A 258 -36.38 11.01 2.41
N CYS A 259 -35.11 10.95 2.01
CA CYS A 259 -34.61 9.92 1.10
C CYS A 259 -34.47 8.53 1.72
N VAL A 260 -34.62 8.40 3.04
CA VAL A 260 -34.66 7.09 3.73
C VAL A 260 -35.79 6.19 3.19
N SER A 261 -36.87 6.79 2.70
CA SER A 261 -38.02 6.06 2.15
C SER A 261 -37.89 5.67 0.68
N ASP A 262 -36.75 6.00 0.04
CA ASP A 262 -36.50 5.92 -1.40
C ASP A 262 -37.73 6.37 -2.24
N PRO A 263 -38.14 7.64 -2.12
CA PRO A 263 -39.39 8.12 -2.72
C PRO A 263 -39.32 8.24 -4.25
N CYS A 264 -38.15 8.08 -4.86
CA CYS A 264 -37.92 8.30 -6.28
C CYS A 264 -38.27 7.06 -7.11
N VAL A 265 -39.06 7.26 -8.17
CA VAL A 265 -39.45 6.20 -9.10
C VAL A 265 -38.54 6.18 -10.33
N ASN A 266 -38.65 5.16 -11.20
CA ASN A 266 -37.93 5.08 -12.48
C ASN A 266 -36.39 5.20 -12.40
N GLY A 267 -35.78 4.78 -11.28
CA GLY A 267 -34.33 4.81 -11.09
C GLY A 267 -33.75 6.20 -10.85
N GLY A 268 -34.56 7.16 -10.40
CA GLY A 268 -34.10 8.47 -9.95
C GLY A 268 -33.35 8.36 -8.62
N HIS A 269 -32.29 9.14 -8.47
CA HIS A 269 -31.54 9.27 -7.23
C HIS A 269 -32.17 10.34 -6.34
N CYS A 270 -32.57 9.97 -5.12
CA CYS A 270 -33.13 10.90 -4.16
C CYS A 270 -32.05 11.80 -3.53
N VAL A 271 -32.31 13.10 -3.47
CA VAL A 271 -31.46 14.07 -2.77
C VAL A 271 -32.29 14.81 -1.72
N ASP A 272 -31.83 14.76 -0.47
CA ASP A 272 -32.44 15.44 0.66
C ASP A 272 -32.26 16.96 0.58
N LEU A 273 -33.33 17.69 0.88
CA LEU A 273 -33.40 19.15 0.94
C LEU A 273 -33.96 19.56 2.31
N PRO A 274 -33.64 20.78 2.80
CA PRO A 274 -34.15 21.26 4.10
C PRO A 274 -35.68 21.13 4.25
N ASP A 275 -36.41 21.43 3.17
CA ASP A 275 -37.88 21.41 3.15
C ASP A 275 -38.45 20.26 2.30
N GLY A 276 -37.66 19.22 1.99
CA GLY A 276 -38.15 18.09 1.19
C GLY A 276 -37.09 17.23 0.51
N TYR A 277 -37.40 16.75 -0.69
CA TYR A 277 -36.46 16.00 -1.53
C TYR A 277 -36.63 16.33 -3.00
N GLU A 278 -35.59 16.06 -3.78
CA GLU A 278 -35.64 16.08 -5.25
C GLU A 278 -35.18 14.73 -5.82
N CYS A 279 -35.80 14.32 -6.92
CA CYS A 279 -35.41 13.11 -7.66
C CYS A 279 -34.59 13.50 -8.89
N VAL A 280 -33.32 13.13 -8.88
CA VAL A 280 -32.37 13.43 -9.93
C VAL A 280 -32.25 12.26 -10.88
N TYR A 281 -32.37 12.51 -12.18
CA TYR A 281 -32.31 11.49 -13.21
C TYR A 281 -31.14 11.75 -14.15
N ASN A 282 -30.55 10.66 -14.65
CA ASN A 282 -29.69 10.71 -15.82
C ASN A 282 -30.54 10.51 -17.07
N ALA A 283 -30.13 11.11 -18.18
CA ALA A 283 -30.82 10.98 -19.46
C ALA A 283 -29.85 10.91 -20.63
N THR A 284 -30.22 10.11 -21.64
CA THR A 284 -29.49 9.96 -22.90
C THR A 284 -30.09 10.89 -23.96
N PHE A 285 -29.22 11.60 -24.67
CA PHE A 285 -29.56 12.55 -25.72
C PHE A 285 -28.90 12.14 -27.03
N GLU A 286 -29.68 12.16 -28.12
CA GLU A 286 -29.24 11.84 -29.48
C GLU A 286 -29.60 13.01 -30.40
N ASN A 287 -28.97 14.17 -30.16
CA ASN A 287 -29.35 15.45 -30.78
C ASN A 287 -30.84 15.79 -30.58
N SER A 288 -31.35 15.45 -29.39
CA SER A 288 -32.76 15.61 -28.99
C SER A 288 -32.88 16.71 -27.96
N ALA A 289 -32.71 17.97 -28.39
CA ALA A 289 -32.74 19.12 -27.49
C ALA A 289 -34.08 19.22 -26.72
N VAL A 290 -34.02 19.67 -25.47
CA VAL A 290 -35.20 19.91 -24.66
C VAL A 290 -35.17 21.30 -24.06
N HIS A 291 -36.37 21.86 -23.87
CA HIS A 291 -36.53 23.27 -23.52
C HIS A 291 -37.12 23.43 -22.12
N TYR A 292 -36.70 24.47 -21.43
CA TYR A 292 -37.22 24.83 -20.10
C TYR A 292 -37.59 26.31 -20.03
N SER A 293 -38.47 26.62 -19.09
CA SER A 293 -38.71 27.99 -18.64
C SER A 293 -38.80 28.05 -17.12
N ALA A 294 -38.21 29.10 -16.54
CA ALA A 294 -38.38 29.42 -15.12
C ALA A 294 -39.77 29.99 -14.82
N ALA A 295 -40.55 30.40 -15.82
CA ALA A 295 -41.85 31.07 -15.64
C ALA A 295 -41.87 32.26 -14.64
N GLY A 296 -40.70 32.82 -14.30
CA GLY A 296 -40.53 33.87 -13.29
C GLY A 296 -40.38 33.38 -11.84
N SER A 297 -40.18 32.08 -11.59
CA SER A 297 -40.11 31.52 -10.22
C SER A 297 -38.74 31.61 -9.56
N LEU A 298 -37.67 31.96 -10.29
CA LEU A 298 -36.33 32.08 -9.70
C LEU A 298 -36.27 33.25 -8.72
N ALA A 299 -35.94 32.97 -7.46
CA ALA A 299 -35.81 34.00 -6.42
C ALA A 299 -34.56 34.88 -6.64
N GLU A 300 -33.41 34.23 -6.89
CA GLU A 300 -32.10 34.88 -6.97
C GLU A 300 -31.50 34.83 -8.39
N PRO A 301 -30.67 35.83 -8.79
CA PRO A 301 -29.90 35.78 -10.03
C PRO A 301 -28.93 34.60 -10.07
N VAL A 302 -28.79 33.97 -11.24
CA VAL A 302 -27.92 32.79 -11.40
C VAL A 302 -26.45 33.19 -11.45
N SER A 303 -25.65 32.70 -10.50
CA SER A 303 -24.19 32.91 -10.41
C SER A 303 -23.37 31.61 -10.52
N ASN A 304 -24.04 30.48 -10.70
CA ASN A 304 -23.46 29.14 -10.76
C ASN A 304 -24.29 28.26 -11.71
N ILE A 305 -23.61 27.52 -12.58
CA ILE A 305 -24.16 26.50 -13.46
C ILE A 305 -23.40 25.21 -13.18
N TYR A 306 -24.14 24.14 -12.87
CA TYR A 306 -23.58 22.81 -12.66
C TYR A 306 -24.16 21.85 -13.69
N MET A 307 -23.33 20.98 -14.26
CA MET A 307 -23.79 19.91 -15.13
C MET A 307 -22.90 18.67 -15.01
N GLU A 308 -23.52 17.51 -14.98
CA GLU A 308 -22.87 16.22 -15.19
C GLU A 308 -23.03 15.80 -16.64
N LEU A 309 -21.95 15.41 -17.30
CA LEU A 309 -21.99 14.96 -18.68
C LEU A 309 -21.09 13.75 -18.92
N ARG A 310 -21.50 12.89 -19.84
CA ARG A 310 -20.73 11.78 -20.38
C ARG A 310 -20.91 11.74 -21.89
N THR A 311 -19.83 11.91 -22.66
CA THR A 311 -19.91 12.01 -24.12
C THR A 311 -18.58 11.70 -24.79
N ARG A 312 -18.62 11.45 -26.10
CA ARG A 312 -17.48 11.49 -27.02
C ARG A 312 -17.64 12.53 -28.14
N SER A 313 -18.70 13.31 -28.10
CA SER A 313 -18.90 14.40 -29.05
C SER A 313 -17.94 15.54 -28.69
N GLU A 314 -16.90 15.72 -29.51
CA GLU A 314 -15.90 16.78 -29.30
C GLU A 314 -16.50 18.19 -29.45
N ASN A 315 -17.61 18.31 -30.19
CA ASN A 315 -18.29 19.56 -30.47
C ASN A 315 -19.80 19.40 -30.23
N ALA A 316 -20.37 20.23 -29.34
CA ALA A 316 -21.80 20.20 -28.99
C ALA A 316 -22.23 21.47 -28.25
N VAL A 317 -23.54 21.78 -28.23
CA VAL A 317 -24.11 22.83 -27.37
C VAL A 317 -24.83 22.15 -26.20
N LEU A 318 -24.26 22.28 -25.00
CA LEU A 318 -24.78 21.62 -23.80
C LEU A 318 -25.93 22.41 -23.18
N LEU A 319 -25.78 23.73 -23.11
CA LEU A 319 -26.74 24.65 -22.52
C LEU A 319 -26.78 25.92 -23.35
N ARG A 320 -27.99 26.34 -23.71
CA ARG A 320 -28.25 27.64 -24.32
C ARG A 320 -29.37 28.33 -23.56
N ALA A 321 -29.12 29.54 -23.07
CA ALA A 321 -30.13 30.34 -22.41
C ALA A 321 -30.24 31.71 -23.05
N SER A 322 -31.45 32.21 -23.26
CA SER A 322 -31.63 33.51 -23.90
C SER A 322 -32.88 34.25 -23.43
N TRP A 323 -32.78 35.57 -23.38
CA TRP A 323 -33.90 36.48 -23.18
C TRP A 323 -33.59 37.84 -23.82
N GLY A 324 -34.41 38.26 -24.80
CA GLY A 324 -34.13 39.48 -25.54
C GLY A 324 -32.79 39.40 -26.31
N SER A 325 -31.86 40.30 -26.00
CA SER A 325 -30.48 40.33 -26.52
C SER A 325 -29.50 39.48 -25.70
N ASP A 326 -29.90 39.03 -24.52
CA ASP A 326 -29.01 38.33 -23.59
C ASP A 326 -28.91 36.86 -23.98
N LEU A 327 -27.70 36.30 -23.92
CA LEU A 327 -27.39 34.95 -24.36
C LEU A 327 -26.30 34.32 -23.49
N LEU A 328 -26.56 33.12 -23.00
CA LEU A 328 -25.58 32.20 -22.44
C LEU A 328 -25.45 31.01 -23.38
N LEU A 329 -24.22 30.65 -23.71
CA LEU A 329 -23.87 29.38 -24.35
C LEU A 329 -22.82 28.66 -23.52
N VAL A 330 -23.09 27.39 -23.21
CA VAL A 330 -22.11 26.43 -22.71
C VAL A 330 -22.09 25.27 -23.69
N GLY A 331 -20.91 24.94 -24.19
CA GLY A 331 -20.74 23.89 -25.17
C GLY A 331 -19.40 23.20 -25.04
N LEU A 332 -19.18 22.25 -25.93
CA LEU A 332 -17.91 21.60 -26.16
C LEU A 332 -17.32 22.14 -27.46
N LEU A 333 -16.05 22.48 -27.43
CA LEU A 333 -15.23 22.82 -28.59
C LEU A 333 -13.91 22.04 -28.48
N ASP A 334 -13.64 21.19 -29.47
CA ASP A 334 -12.46 20.32 -29.49
C ASP A 334 -12.26 19.53 -28.18
N SER A 335 -13.36 18.96 -27.66
CA SER A 335 -13.46 18.21 -26.39
C SER A 335 -13.38 19.03 -25.11
N SER A 336 -13.12 20.34 -25.15
CA SER A 336 -13.02 21.20 -23.97
C SER A 336 -14.30 22.01 -23.76
N VAL A 337 -14.61 22.32 -22.50
CA VAL A 337 -15.78 23.16 -22.16
C VAL A 337 -15.52 24.61 -22.58
N ARG A 338 -16.42 25.18 -23.39
CA ARG A 338 -16.41 26.58 -23.79
C ARG A 338 -17.65 27.29 -23.28
N VAL A 339 -17.46 28.48 -22.74
CA VAL A 339 -18.52 29.34 -22.21
C VAL A 339 -18.50 30.68 -22.95
N GLU A 340 -19.69 31.16 -23.31
CA GLU A 340 -19.91 32.46 -23.93
C GLU A 340 -21.12 33.14 -23.29
N ILE A 341 -20.90 34.34 -22.74
CA ILE A 341 -21.91 35.10 -21.99
C ILE A 341 -22.06 36.49 -22.61
N HIS A 342 -23.28 36.81 -23.02
CA HIS A 342 -23.71 38.11 -23.50
C HIS A 342 -24.79 38.65 -22.56
N ILE A 343 -24.54 39.81 -21.94
CA ILE A 343 -25.49 40.49 -21.06
C ILE A 343 -25.70 41.92 -21.56
N GLY A 344 -26.96 42.29 -21.79
CA GLY A 344 -27.39 43.57 -22.31
C GLY A 344 -26.96 43.83 -23.76
N ASN A 345 -26.83 45.12 -24.11
CA ASN A 345 -26.30 45.56 -25.41
C ASN A 345 -24.77 45.72 -25.38
N SER A 346 -24.05 44.87 -24.64
CA SER A 346 -22.59 44.84 -24.69
C SER A 346 -22.13 44.52 -26.12
N VAL A 347 -21.10 45.23 -26.60
CA VAL A 347 -20.53 44.99 -27.94
C VAL A 347 -19.68 43.73 -27.95
N GLU A 348 -19.12 43.34 -26.79
CA GLU A 348 -18.23 42.19 -26.64
C GLU A 348 -18.85 41.14 -25.71
N ALA A 349 -18.71 39.87 -26.12
CA ALA A 349 -19.14 38.70 -25.38
C ALA A 349 -18.01 38.18 -24.50
N LEU A 350 -18.32 37.84 -23.24
CA LEU A 350 -17.36 37.18 -22.37
C LEU A 350 -17.20 35.73 -22.82
N THR A 351 -16.03 35.37 -23.37
CA THR A 351 -15.76 34.03 -23.90
C THR A 351 -14.51 33.43 -23.27
N PHE A 352 -14.60 32.21 -22.75
CA PHE A 352 -13.46 31.50 -22.17
C PHE A 352 -13.63 29.99 -22.32
N THR A 353 -12.51 29.29 -22.53
CA THR A 353 -12.48 27.85 -22.82
C THR A 353 -11.55 27.15 -21.84
N GLY A 354 -12.01 26.00 -21.36
CA GLY A 354 -11.25 25.05 -20.56
C GLY A 354 -10.08 24.43 -21.32
N VAL A 355 -9.16 23.80 -20.58
CA VAL A 355 -8.05 23.04 -21.16
C VAL A 355 -8.24 21.54 -21.00
N ARG A 356 -9.00 21.11 -19.99
CA ARG A 356 -9.35 19.70 -19.78
C ARG A 356 -10.35 19.23 -20.85
N ARG A 357 -10.03 18.08 -21.42
CA ARG A 357 -10.90 17.36 -22.35
C ARG A 357 -11.92 16.56 -21.53
N VAL A 358 -13.20 16.71 -21.88
CA VAL A 358 -14.34 16.06 -21.19
C VAL A 358 -15.15 15.15 -22.11
N ALA A 359 -14.72 14.99 -23.36
CA ALA A 359 -15.34 14.12 -24.37
C ALA A 359 -14.59 12.78 -24.52
N ASP A 360 -14.20 12.17 -23.41
CA ASP A 360 -13.43 10.91 -23.37
C ASP A 360 -14.31 9.65 -23.20
N GLY A 361 -15.60 9.83 -22.93
CA GLY A 361 -16.56 8.76 -22.64
C GLY A 361 -16.79 8.48 -21.15
N SER A 362 -16.11 9.21 -20.26
CA SER A 362 -16.30 9.16 -18.80
C SER A 362 -17.30 10.21 -18.32
N TRP A 363 -17.78 10.07 -17.09
CA TRP A 363 -18.60 11.09 -16.43
C TRP A 363 -17.71 12.22 -15.90
N HIS A 364 -18.05 13.45 -16.26
CA HIS A 364 -17.42 14.65 -15.72
C HIS A 364 -18.44 15.56 -15.04
N ARG A 365 -18.01 16.18 -13.94
CA ARG A 365 -18.76 17.24 -13.24
C ARG A 365 -18.20 18.60 -13.63
N VAL A 366 -18.98 19.37 -14.38
CA VAL A 366 -18.62 20.71 -14.84
C VAL A 366 -19.38 21.74 -14.01
N ASN A 367 -18.65 22.63 -13.35
CA ASN A 367 -19.21 23.75 -12.60
C ASN A 367 -18.62 25.06 -13.14
N ILE A 368 -19.51 25.96 -13.57
CA ILE A 368 -19.22 27.27 -14.14
C ILE A 368 -19.81 28.32 -13.20
N SER A 369 -18.97 29.08 -12.52
CA SER A 369 -19.45 29.99 -11.48
C SER A 369 -18.63 31.28 -11.39
N MET A 370 -19.25 32.32 -10.82
CA MET A 370 -18.56 33.54 -10.44
C MET A 370 -17.53 33.25 -9.33
N ALA A 371 -16.29 33.70 -9.49
CA ALA A 371 -15.23 33.52 -8.50
C ALA A 371 -15.58 34.17 -7.15
N GLU A 372 -16.26 35.32 -7.19
CA GLU A 372 -16.73 36.06 -6.02
C GLU A 372 -18.22 36.38 -6.17
N LYS A 373 -19.09 35.54 -5.58
CA LYS A 373 -20.55 35.60 -5.76
C LYS A 373 -21.20 36.87 -5.21
N GLU A 374 -20.60 37.47 -4.18
CA GLU A 374 -21.13 38.69 -3.54
C GLU A 374 -20.87 39.98 -4.32
N ARG A 375 -19.99 39.93 -5.34
CA ARG A 375 -19.67 41.10 -6.14
C ARG A 375 -20.67 41.27 -7.28
N LYS A 376 -20.97 42.55 -7.59
CA LYS A 376 -21.79 42.91 -8.76
C LYS A 376 -21.24 42.40 -10.09
N ALA A 377 -19.92 42.29 -10.21
CA ALA A 377 -19.23 41.71 -11.36
C ALA A 377 -17.96 40.98 -10.90
N SER A 378 -17.72 39.80 -11.45
CA SER A 378 -16.61 38.92 -11.09
C SER A 378 -16.14 38.13 -12.32
N PRO A 379 -14.86 37.69 -12.37
CA PRO A 379 -14.46 36.67 -13.33
C PRO A 379 -15.30 35.41 -13.12
N TRP A 380 -15.62 34.73 -14.22
CA TRP A 380 -16.25 33.42 -14.20
C TRP A 380 -15.18 32.34 -14.36
N VAL A 381 -15.41 31.21 -13.71
CA VAL A 381 -14.44 30.13 -13.58
C VAL A 381 -15.10 28.83 -14.00
N ILE A 382 -14.41 28.05 -14.85
CA ILE A 382 -14.75 26.67 -15.17
C ILE A 382 -13.99 25.78 -14.19
N THR A 383 -14.70 24.88 -13.53
CA THR A 383 -14.14 23.81 -12.71
C THR A 383 -14.63 22.48 -13.27
N VAL A 384 -13.71 21.54 -13.49
CA VAL A 384 -13.99 20.19 -13.98
C VAL A 384 -13.50 19.22 -12.92
N ASP A 385 -14.40 18.39 -12.41
CA ASP A 385 -14.14 17.38 -11.36
C ASP A 385 -13.48 17.97 -10.10
N GLY A 386 -13.85 19.20 -9.75
CA GLY A 386 -13.35 19.93 -8.58
C GLY A 386 -12.04 20.69 -8.82
N ILE A 387 -11.45 20.58 -10.02
CA ILE A 387 -10.22 21.29 -10.38
C ILE A 387 -10.58 22.51 -11.23
N THR A 388 -10.07 23.68 -10.83
CA THR A 388 -10.16 24.90 -11.63
C THR A 388 -9.44 24.72 -12.95
N ASP A 389 -10.19 24.83 -14.05
CA ASP A 389 -9.75 24.52 -15.40
C ASP A 389 -9.47 25.80 -16.22
N ALA A 390 -10.37 26.77 -16.15
CA ALA A 390 -10.19 28.07 -16.82
C ALA A 390 -10.87 29.21 -16.07
N SER A 391 -10.45 30.44 -16.39
CA SER A 391 -11.01 31.67 -15.85
C SER A 391 -11.19 32.69 -16.96
N SER A 392 -12.25 33.49 -16.87
CA SER A 392 -12.50 34.61 -17.77
C SER A 392 -11.63 35.84 -17.46
N GLY A 393 -10.75 35.78 -16.44
CA GLY A 393 -9.89 36.90 -16.08
C GLY A 393 -8.97 37.32 -17.24
N PRO A 394 -8.85 38.64 -17.54
CA PRO A 394 -9.23 39.79 -16.70
C PRO A 394 -10.68 40.27 -16.86
N GLU A 395 -11.44 39.73 -17.81
CA GLU A 395 -12.81 40.14 -18.11
C GLU A 395 -13.77 39.73 -16.97
N ARG A 396 -14.72 40.61 -16.66
CA ARG A 396 -15.65 40.45 -15.53
C ARG A 396 -17.08 40.73 -15.99
N THR A 397 -18.01 39.92 -15.54
CA THR A 397 -19.43 40.16 -15.77
C THR A 397 -20.26 39.86 -14.52
N GLY A 398 -21.50 40.34 -14.51
CA GLY A 398 -22.43 40.11 -13.41
C GLY A 398 -23.05 38.71 -13.42
N SER A 399 -23.98 38.48 -12.50
CA SER A 399 -24.81 37.29 -12.50
C SER A 399 -25.80 37.32 -13.68
N LEU A 400 -26.30 36.13 -14.05
CA LEU A 400 -27.22 35.94 -15.16
C LEU A 400 -28.67 36.27 -14.72
N GLY A 401 -28.92 37.55 -14.45
CA GLY A 401 -30.21 38.05 -13.95
C GLY A 401 -31.38 37.85 -14.93
N PHE A 402 -31.10 37.80 -16.24
CA PHE A 402 -32.14 37.64 -17.28
C PHE A 402 -32.89 36.30 -17.19
N LEU A 403 -32.31 35.28 -16.54
CA LEU A 403 -32.97 33.99 -16.35
C LEU A 403 -34.18 34.05 -15.43
N ARG A 404 -34.29 35.09 -14.60
CA ARG A 404 -35.46 35.35 -13.76
C ARG A 404 -36.63 35.90 -14.55
N GLU A 405 -36.38 36.51 -15.71
CA GLU A 405 -37.42 37.20 -16.46
C GLU A 405 -38.47 36.23 -17.01
N LYS A 406 -39.74 36.63 -16.94
CA LYS A 406 -40.83 35.81 -17.45
C LYS A 406 -40.70 35.69 -18.98
N GLY A 407 -40.52 34.47 -19.45
CA GLY A 407 -40.29 34.18 -20.87
C GLY A 407 -38.84 33.95 -21.27
N ALA A 408 -37.89 33.97 -20.32
CA ALA A 408 -36.57 33.42 -20.56
C ALA A 408 -36.68 31.95 -20.99
N MET A 409 -35.95 31.60 -22.05
CA MET A 409 -35.95 30.27 -22.65
C MET A 409 -34.59 29.62 -22.45
N LEU A 410 -34.62 28.36 -22.05
CA LEU A 410 -33.46 27.52 -21.88
C LEU A 410 -33.58 26.31 -22.79
N ALA A 411 -32.49 25.92 -23.45
CA ALA A 411 -32.38 24.69 -24.21
C ALA A 411 -31.16 23.92 -23.69
N ILE A 412 -31.32 22.62 -23.51
CA ILE A 412 -30.20 21.72 -23.19
C ILE A 412 -30.02 20.70 -24.30
N ALA A 413 -28.79 20.22 -24.46
CA ALA A 413 -28.40 19.18 -25.40
C ALA A 413 -28.71 19.51 -26.88
N GLU A 414 -28.51 20.76 -27.30
CA GLU A 414 -28.55 21.13 -28.72
C GLU A 414 -27.32 20.56 -29.45
N SER A 415 -27.51 19.74 -30.49
CA SER A 415 -26.39 19.08 -31.19
C SER A 415 -25.53 18.18 -30.29
N PHE A 416 -26.03 17.79 -29.11
CA PHE A 416 -25.31 16.93 -28.17
C PHE A 416 -25.73 15.48 -28.32
N THR A 417 -24.74 14.58 -28.39
CA THR A 417 -24.96 13.13 -28.30
C THR A 417 -24.19 12.61 -27.11
N GLY A 418 -24.87 12.06 -26.12
CA GLY A 418 -24.26 11.79 -24.82
C GLY A 418 -25.30 11.53 -23.73
N CYS A 419 -24.82 11.43 -22.51
CA CYS A 419 -25.66 11.47 -21.32
C CYS A 419 -25.48 12.79 -20.58
N LEU A 420 -26.56 13.34 -20.08
CA LEU A 420 -26.53 14.37 -19.05
C LEU A 420 -27.07 13.78 -17.76
N GLY A 421 -26.39 14.09 -16.66
CA GLY A 421 -26.83 13.81 -15.31
C GLY A 421 -27.50 15.04 -14.72
N ALA A 422 -27.18 15.39 -13.48
CA ALA A 422 -27.80 16.54 -12.87
C ALA A 422 -27.35 17.86 -13.52
N VAL A 423 -28.32 18.66 -14.00
CA VAL A 423 -28.09 20.02 -14.51
C VAL A 423 -28.77 21.02 -13.59
N ARG A 424 -28.01 21.99 -13.07
CA ARG A 424 -28.51 23.01 -12.14
C ARG A 424 -28.10 24.41 -12.56
N LEU A 425 -29.02 25.37 -12.44
CA LEU A 425 -28.77 26.80 -12.63
C LEU A 425 -29.13 27.54 -11.34
N GLY A 426 -28.16 28.22 -10.74
CA GLY A 426 -28.33 28.90 -9.46
C GLY A 426 -28.66 27.94 -8.30
N GLY A 427 -28.32 26.66 -8.45
CA GLY A 427 -28.71 25.60 -7.51
C GLY A 427 -30.06 24.95 -7.80
N VAL A 428 -30.88 25.51 -8.70
CA VAL A 428 -32.18 24.95 -9.07
C VAL A 428 -32.00 23.86 -10.14
N TYR A 429 -32.50 22.66 -9.85
CA TYR A 429 -32.43 21.50 -10.75
C TYR A 429 -33.34 21.63 -11.97
N LEU A 430 -32.87 21.15 -13.13
CA LEU A 430 -33.63 21.03 -14.37
C LEU A 430 -34.10 19.58 -14.51
N PRO A 431 -35.38 19.29 -14.25
CA PRO A 431 -35.85 17.91 -14.24
C PRO A 431 -36.00 17.36 -15.66
N PHE A 432 -35.52 16.14 -15.90
CA PHE A 432 -35.76 15.41 -17.16
C PHE A 432 -37.12 14.70 -17.20
N VAL A 433 -37.84 14.69 -16.09
CA VAL A 433 -39.17 14.12 -15.94
C VAL A 433 -40.06 15.15 -15.27
N ASP A 434 -41.27 15.33 -15.78
CA ASP A 434 -42.29 16.14 -15.09
C ASP A 434 -42.78 15.40 -13.82
N ASP A 435 -42.06 15.57 -12.71
CA ASP A 435 -42.48 15.09 -11.39
C ASP A 435 -42.98 16.27 -10.55
N TYR A 436 -44.30 16.48 -10.58
CA TYR A 436 -45.01 17.63 -10.01
C TYR A 436 -45.01 17.69 -8.46
N LYS A 437 -44.11 16.98 -7.78
CA LYS A 437 -44.13 16.80 -6.32
C LYS A 437 -42.91 17.34 -5.57
N ALA A 438 -41.90 17.88 -6.25
CA ALA A 438 -40.76 18.49 -5.56
C ALA A 438 -41.21 19.76 -4.80
N PRO A 439 -40.95 19.88 -3.48
CA PRO A 439 -41.44 20.97 -2.63
C PRO A 439 -40.63 22.27 -2.76
N GLN A 440 -39.72 22.36 -3.74
CA GLN A 440 -38.86 23.54 -3.95
C GLN A 440 -39.68 24.77 -4.40
N PRO A 441 -39.44 25.97 -3.84
CA PRO A 441 -40.14 27.20 -4.23
C PRO A 441 -39.70 27.76 -5.59
N SER A 442 -38.45 27.54 -6.01
CA SER A 442 -37.92 27.91 -7.33
C SER A 442 -37.81 26.66 -8.21
N GLN A 443 -38.39 26.69 -9.42
CA GLN A 443 -38.40 25.51 -10.30
C GLN A 443 -38.20 25.89 -11.77
N PHE A 444 -37.59 24.99 -12.54
CA PHE A 444 -37.66 25.04 -14.00
C PHE A 444 -38.70 24.05 -14.49
N HIS A 445 -39.58 24.50 -15.38
CA HIS A 445 -40.59 23.64 -15.99
C HIS A 445 -40.17 23.22 -17.38
N LEU A 446 -40.29 21.92 -17.67
CA LEU A 446 -40.06 21.39 -19.00
C LEU A 446 -41.12 21.94 -19.95
N ALA A 447 -40.68 22.52 -21.07
CA ALA A 447 -41.55 23.07 -22.09
C ALA A 447 -41.85 22.02 -23.16
N GLY A 448 -43.12 21.59 -23.24
CA GLY A 448 -43.60 20.64 -24.26
C GLY A 448 -43.69 19.19 -23.77
N LYS A 449 -43.74 18.23 -24.69
CA LYS A 449 -43.78 16.79 -24.42
C LYS A 449 -42.57 16.09 -25.03
N ALA A 450 -41.38 16.52 -24.66
CA ALA A 450 -40.16 15.88 -25.13
C ALA A 450 -40.08 14.45 -24.60
N LYS A 451 -39.88 13.46 -25.48
CA LYS A 451 -39.65 12.08 -25.09
C LYS A 451 -38.17 11.90 -24.76
N ILE A 452 -37.82 12.09 -23.50
CA ILE A 452 -36.45 11.91 -23.00
C ILE A 452 -36.24 10.43 -22.64
N ARG A 453 -35.11 9.84 -23.07
CA ARG A 453 -34.72 8.49 -22.67
C ARG A 453 -33.99 8.59 -21.34
N LEU A 454 -34.66 8.18 -20.26
CA LEU A 454 -34.06 8.13 -18.93
C LEU A 454 -33.00 7.02 -18.85
N GLY A 455 -32.03 7.23 -17.97
CA GLY A 455 -30.82 6.44 -17.88
C GLY A 455 -29.75 6.91 -18.86
N CYS A 456 -28.52 6.46 -18.61
CA CYS A 456 -27.39 6.64 -19.52
C CYS A 456 -27.09 5.31 -20.19
N THR A 457 -27.52 5.17 -21.44
CA THR A 457 -27.41 3.92 -22.20
C THR A 457 -26.73 4.17 -23.54
N SER A 458 -25.56 3.58 -23.75
CA SER A 458 -24.82 3.52 -25.02
C SER A 458 -25.16 2.25 -25.81
N ALA A 459 -24.66 2.12 -27.04
CA ALA A 459 -24.59 0.81 -27.69
C ALA A 459 -23.75 -0.13 -26.81
N PRO A 460 -24.17 -1.39 -26.56
CA PRO A 460 -23.44 -2.31 -25.71
C PRO A 460 -22.18 -2.81 -26.42
N VAL A 461 -21.09 -2.04 -26.31
CA VAL A 461 -19.84 -2.35 -27.01
C VAL A 461 -19.07 -3.46 -26.30
N CYS A 462 -19.12 -3.51 -24.96
CA CYS A 462 -18.45 -4.55 -24.17
C CYS A 462 -19.23 -5.88 -24.10
N ASP A 463 -20.54 -5.91 -24.39
CA ASP A 463 -21.31 -7.17 -24.40
C ASP A 463 -20.86 -8.13 -25.52
N LEU A 464 -20.05 -7.65 -26.46
CA LEU A 464 -19.46 -8.42 -27.55
C LEU A 464 -18.08 -9.00 -27.21
N ASP A 465 -17.61 -8.83 -25.98
CA ASP A 465 -16.27 -9.23 -25.50
C ASP A 465 -15.14 -8.86 -26.49
N PRO A 466 -14.97 -7.57 -26.84
CA PRO A 466 -14.04 -7.15 -27.88
C PRO A 466 -12.56 -7.24 -27.47
N CYS A 467 -12.26 -7.37 -26.18
CA CYS A 467 -10.90 -7.46 -25.64
C CYS A 467 -10.40 -8.90 -25.58
N MET A 468 -9.17 -9.15 -26.02
CA MET A 468 -8.57 -10.49 -26.06
C MET A 468 -7.83 -10.84 -24.77
N ASN A 469 -7.44 -12.12 -24.63
CA ASN A 469 -6.50 -12.61 -23.61
C ASN A 469 -6.89 -12.33 -22.15
N GLY A 470 -8.18 -12.27 -21.84
CA GLY A 470 -8.67 -12.03 -20.48
C GLY A 470 -8.71 -10.55 -20.08
N ALA A 471 -8.34 -9.65 -20.99
CA ALA A 471 -8.35 -8.21 -20.75
C ALA A 471 -9.74 -7.67 -20.40
N THR A 472 -9.76 -6.63 -19.58
CA THR A 472 -11.01 -6.02 -19.09
C THR A 472 -11.50 -4.96 -20.09
N CYS A 473 -12.75 -5.09 -20.54
CA CYS A 473 -13.38 -4.11 -21.43
C CYS A 473 -13.95 -2.92 -20.65
N GLU A 474 -13.61 -1.71 -21.07
CA GLU A 474 -14.16 -0.46 -20.55
C GLU A 474 -15.14 0.15 -21.56
N ASP A 475 -16.40 0.38 -21.15
CA ASP A 475 -17.38 1.12 -21.96
C ASP A 475 -17.07 2.62 -21.91
N LEU A 476 -16.58 3.14 -23.04
CA LEU A 476 -16.25 4.55 -23.19
C LEU A 476 -17.32 5.30 -24.01
N PHE A 477 -18.59 4.90 -23.92
CA PHE A 477 -19.73 5.50 -24.61
C PHE A 477 -19.65 5.38 -26.14
N ASN A 478 -20.33 4.37 -26.71
CA ASN A 478 -20.35 4.00 -28.15
C ASN A 478 -18.99 3.57 -28.73
N LYS A 479 -17.95 3.40 -27.90
CA LYS A 479 -16.67 2.76 -28.18
C LYS A 479 -16.24 1.97 -26.94
N PHE A 480 -15.29 1.05 -27.11
CA PHE A 480 -14.67 0.33 -26.01
C PHE A 480 -13.19 0.71 -25.88
N GLY A 481 -12.64 0.55 -24.69
CA GLY A 481 -11.20 0.45 -24.44
C GLY A 481 -10.89 -0.90 -23.80
N CYS A 482 -9.66 -1.38 -23.94
CA CYS A 482 -9.21 -2.60 -23.28
C CYS A 482 -8.10 -2.27 -22.30
N VAL A 483 -8.28 -2.71 -21.05
CA VAL A 483 -7.22 -2.72 -20.05
C VAL A 483 -6.56 -4.09 -20.14
N CYS A 484 -5.34 -4.09 -20.69
CA CYS A 484 -4.59 -5.32 -20.91
C CYS A 484 -4.05 -5.89 -19.60
N ASP A 485 -4.16 -7.21 -19.46
CA ASP A 485 -3.50 -7.94 -18.38
C ASP A 485 -1.97 -7.92 -18.58
N SER A 486 -1.23 -8.20 -17.51
CA SER A 486 0.24 -8.20 -17.55
C SER A 486 0.78 -9.11 -18.65
N GLY A 487 1.70 -8.59 -19.46
CA GLY A 487 2.28 -9.29 -20.61
C GLY A 487 1.59 -9.03 -21.95
N TRP A 488 0.48 -8.28 -21.99
CA TRP A 488 -0.23 -7.98 -23.25
C TRP A 488 -0.27 -6.49 -23.57
N GLU A 489 -0.20 -6.16 -24.86
CA GLU A 489 -0.35 -4.84 -25.43
C GLU A 489 -1.19 -4.85 -26.72
N GLY A 490 -1.51 -3.66 -27.25
CA GLY A 490 -2.37 -3.48 -28.43
C GLY A 490 -3.72 -2.84 -28.08
N GLU A 491 -4.51 -2.48 -29.11
CA GLU A 491 -5.82 -1.82 -28.91
C GLU A 491 -6.86 -2.78 -28.32
N VAL A 492 -6.73 -4.08 -28.59
CA VAL A 492 -7.59 -5.15 -28.07
C VAL A 492 -6.80 -6.16 -27.24
N CYS A 493 -5.58 -5.82 -26.82
CA CYS A 493 -4.67 -6.67 -26.06
C CYS A 493 -4.31 -7.96 -26.79
N GLU A 494 -4.13 -7.87 -28.11
CA GLU A 494 -3.85 -9.00 -29.00
C GLU A 494 -2.37 -9.39 -29.09
N THR A 495 -1.46 -8.52 -28.64
CA THR A 495 -0.02 -8.68 -28.84
C THR A 495 0.68 -8.97 -27.52
N ASP A 496 1.54 -9.98 -27.49
CA ASP A 496 2.41 -10.27 -26.35
C ASP A 496 3.52 -9.22 -26.28
N ILE A 497 3.81 -8.72 -25.08
CA ILE A 497 4.87 -7.73 -24.86
C ILE A 497 6.22 -8.42 -25.04
N ASP A 498 7.06 -7.89 -25.94
CA ASP A 498 8.45 -8.36 -26.09
C ASP A 498 9.32 -7.78 -24.97
N ASP A 499 9.43 -8.50 -23.86
CA ASP A 499 10.23 -8.13 -22.70
C ASP A 499 11.74 -8.10 -22.99
N CYS A 500 12.17 -8.69 -24.12
CA CYS A 500 13.55 -8.67 -24.58
C CYS A 500 13.91 -7.46 -25.45
N ALA A 501 12.94 -6.64 -25.89
CA ALA A 501 13.18 -5.51 -26.78
C ALA A 501 14.17 -4.47 -26.20
N SER A 502 14.21 -4.31 -24.88
CA SER A 502 15.13 -3.41 -24.18
C SER A 502 16.55 -3.98 -23.97
N GLN A 503 16.80 -5.23 -24.40
CA GLN A 503 18.06 -5.95 -24.18
C GLN A 503 18.52 -5.95 -22.71
N PRO A 504 17.71 -6.54 -21.78
CA PRO A 504 17.99 -6.47 -20.35
C PRO A 504 19.21 -7.29 -19.89
N CYS A 505 19.60 -8.34 -20.61
CA CYS A 505 20.72 -9.21 -20.24
C CYS A 505 22.07 -8.59 -20.61
N VAL A 506 22.97 -8.43 -19.64
CA VAL A 506 24.28 -7.78 -19.82
C VAL A 506 25.26 -8.70 -20.55
N HIS A 507 25.54 -9.88 -19.97
CA HIS A 507 26.44 -10.89 -20.54
C HIS A 507 25.68 -12.20 -20.83
N GLY A 508 24.61 -12.11 -21.61
CA GLY A 508 23.79 -13.27 -21.94
C GLY A 508 22.84 -13.04 -23.11
N SER A 509 22.08 -14.10 -23.43
CA SER A 509 20.99 -14.02 -24.41
C SER A 509 19.64 -13.95 -23.71
N CYS A 510 18.81 -12.98 -24.10
CA CYS A 510 17.45 -12.83 -23.59
C CYS A 510 16.52 -13.79 -24.32
N LYS A 511 15.66 -14.46 -23.57
CA LYS A 511 14.56 -15.25 -24.10
C LYS A 511 13.25 -14.73 -23.53
N ASP A 512 12.39 -14.30 -24.43
CA ASP A 512 11.06 -13.76 -24.14
C ASP A 512 10.09 -14.88 -23.73
N TYR A 513 9.19 -14.58 -22.80
CA TYR A 513 8.13 -15.44 -22.28
C TYR A 513 6.87 -14.62 -22.02
N LEU A 514 5.73 -15.31 -21.92
CA LEU A 514 4.46 -14.66 -21.57
C LEU A 514 4.57 -13.98 -20.20
N ALA A 515 4.48 -12.64 -20.18
CA ALA A 515 4.63 -11.78 -19.01
C ALA A 515 6.01 -11.85 -18.31
N GLY A 516 7.10 -11.91 -19.08
CA GLY A 516 8.46 -11.74 -18.55
C GLY A 516 9.55 -12.33 -19.46
N TYR A 517 10.80 -12.27 -19.01
CA TYR A 517 11.95 -12.78 -19.77
C TYR A 517 12.90 -13.60 -18.90
N GLU A 518 13.75 -14.40 -19.55
CA GLU A 518 14.83 -15.16 -18.93
C GLU A 518 16.16 -14.82 -19.60
N CYS A 519 17.17 -14.44 -18.80
CA CYS A 519 18.53 -14.29 -19.28
C CYS A 519 19.29 -15.62 -19.20
N ARG A 520 19.84 -16.05 -20.33
CA ARG A 520 20.78 -17.17 -20.40
C ARG A 520 22.20 -16.64 -20.41
N CYS A 521 22.88 -16.74 -19.28
CA CYS A 521 24.21 -16.19 -19.08
C CYS A 521 25.28 -16.93 -19.86
N HIS A 522 26.25 -16.17 -20.36
CA HIS A 522 27.48 -16.73 -20.90
C HIS A 522 28.32 -17.39 -19.78
N PRO A 523 29.18 -18.36 -20.09
CA PRO A 523 30.08 -18.97 -19.10
C PRO A 523 30.93 -17.92 -18.37
N GLY A 524 31.09 -18.07 -17.05
CA GLY A 524 31.75 -17.10 -16.17
C GLY A 524 30.83 -16.03 -15.58
N TYR A 525 29.57 -15.92 -16.04
CA TYR A 525 28.61 -14.93 -15.52
C TYR A 525 27.39 -15.58 -14.88
N ALA A 526 26.86 -14.92 -13.85
CA ALA A 526 25.66 -15.29 -13.12
C ALA A 526 24.79 -14.06 -12.79
N GLY A 527 23.70 -14.27 -12.07
CA GLY A 527 22.70 -13.26 -11.77
C GLY A 527 21.53 -13.26 -12.76
N PRO A 528 20.39 -12.63 -12.38
CA PRO A 528 19.18 -12.60 -13.20
C PRO A 528 19.36 -11.80 -14.50
N LEU A 529 20.34 -10.89 -14.58
CA LEU A 529 20.68 -10.11 -15.76
C LEU A 529 22.06 -10.48 -16.32
N CYS A 530 22.71 -11.53 -15.80
CA CYS A 530 24.07 -11.93 -16.16
C CYS A 530 25.10 -10.82 -15.90
N GLU A 531 24.91 -10.11 -14.79
CA GLU A 531 25.70 -8.96 -14.34
C GLU A 531 26.84 -9.35 -13.38
N GLU A 532 26.76 -10.53 -12.77
CA GLU A 532 27.70 -11.00 -11.77
C GLU A 532 28.80 -11.82 -12.46
N ASP A 533 30.07 -11.50 -12.18
CA ASP A 533 31.23 -12.31 -12.58
C ASP A 533 31.45 -13.40 -11.53
N LEU A 534 31.65 -14.64 -11.95
CA LEU A 534 31.85 -15.78 -11.06
C LEU A 534 33.32 -15.86 -10.63
N ASP A 535 33.58 -15.85 -9.32
CA ASP A 535 34.94 -16.00 -8.80
C ASP A 535 35.39 -17.47 -8.90
N GLU A 536 36.24 -17.77 -9.88
CA GLU A 536 36.76 -19.12 -10.08
C GLU A 536 37.78 -19.56 -9.01
N CYS A 537 38.31 -18.62 -8.21
CA CYS A 537 39.24 -18.89 -7.12
C CYS A 537 38.56 -19.43 -5.85
N GLU A 538 37.25 -19.26 -5.65
CA GLU A 538 36.54 -19.82 -4.48
C GLU A 538 36.62 -21.35 -4.41
N HIS A 539 36.71 -22.01 -5.57
CA HIS A 539 36.71 -23.47 -5.68
C HIS A 539 38.07 -24.06 -6.10
N HIS A 540 39.07 -23.22 -6.41
CA HIS A 540 40.38 -23.65 -6.90
C HIS A 540 41.52 -23.05 -6.07
N ALA A 541 42.11 -23.86 -5.19
CA ALA A 541 43.24 -23.45 -4.37
C ALA A 541 44.58 -23.73 -5.06
N CYS A 542 45.47 -22.73 -5.05
CA CYS A 542 46.87 -22.93 -5.40
C CYS A 542 47.61 -23.63 -4.26
N GLU A 543 48.51 -24.55 -4.59
CA GLU A 543 49.31 -25.30 -3.62
C GLU A 543 50.49 -24.49 -3.08
N HIS A 544 51.12 -25.00 -2.01
CA HIS A 544 52.31 -24.44 -1.35
C HIS A 544 52.26 -22.94 -1.05
N GLY A 545 51.05 -22.41 -0.78
CA GLY A 545 50.85 -20.99 -0.45
C GLY A 545 50.88 -20.05 -1.66
N GLY A 546 50.58 -20.54 -2.87
CA GLY A 546 50.35 -19.71 -4.04
C GLY A 546 49.09 -18.84 -3.91
N THR A 547 49.10 -17.68 -4.57
CA THR A 547 47.94 -16.76 -4.60
C THR A 547 47.18 -16.95 -5.90
N CYS A 548 45.88 -17.28 -5.79
CA CYS A 548 44.96 -17.39 -6.93
C CYS A 548 44.57 -16.00 -7.43
N GLN A 549 44.49 -15.84 -8.75
CA GLN A 549 44.00 -14.66 -9.44
C GLN A 549 42.84 -15.08 -10.34
N ASP A 550 41.69 -14.48 -10.05
CA ASP A 550 40.44 -14.66 -10.78
C ASP A 550 40.49 -14.00 -12.18
N GLY A 551 39.71 -14.51 -13.10
CA GLY A 551 39.59 -14.00 -14.47
C GLY A 551 38.42 -14.65 -15.18
N ILE A 552 37.89 -14.04 -16.24
CA ILE A 552 36.62 -14.46 -16.86
C ILE A 552 36.64 -15.95 -17.29
N ASN A 553 35.91 -16.80 -16.56
CA ASN A 553 35.82 -18.26 -16.78
C ASN A 553 37.20 -18.96 -16.74
N MET A 554 38.17 -18.40 -16.01
CA MET A 554 39.52 -18.97 -15.84
C MET A 554 40.27 -18.40 -14.62
N TYR A 555 41.05 -19.23 -13.94
CA TYR A 555 41.91 -18.79 -12.84
C TYR A 555 43.41 -19.00 -13.15
N THR A 556 44.27 -18.23 -12.48
CA THR A 556 45.73 -18.39 -12.55
C THR A 556 46.39 -18.33 -11.18
N CYS A 557 47.42 -19.15 -10.96
CA CYS A 557 48.16 -19.18 -9.69
C CYS A 557 49.50 -18.44 -9.80
N THR A 558 49.79 -17.62 -8.80
CA THR A 558 51.11 -16.99 -8.63
C THR A 558 51.91 -17.69 -7.54
N CYS A 559 53.05 -18.25 -7.92
CA CYS A 559 53.82 -19.14 -7.05
C CYS A 559 54.85 -18.42 -6.18
N PRO A 560 54.97 -18.82 -4.90
CA PRO A 560 56.00 -18.30 -4.01
C PRO A 560 57.38 -18.83 -4.38
N LYS A 561 58.42 -18.14 -3.91
CA LYS A 561 59.82 -18.48 -4.20
C LYS A 561 60.13 -19.89 -3.68
N GLY A 562 60.63 -20.74 -4.55
CA GLY A 562 60.94 -22.13 -4.23
C GLY A 562 59.93 -23.12 -4.79
N TYR A 563 58.86 -22.65 -5.43
CA TYR A 563 57.83 -23.48 -6.05
C TYR A 563 57.50 -23.04 -7.47
N SER A 564 56.97 -23.95 -8.28
CA SER A 564 56.59 -23.73 -9.67
C SER A 564 55.45 -24.64 -10.13
N GLY A 565 54.90 -24.39 -11.33
CA GLY A 565 53.78 -25.13 -11.90
C GLY A 565 52.46 -24.32 -11.92
N PRO A 566 51.43 -24.77 -12.67
CA PRO A 566 50.17 -24.05 -12.82
C PRO A 566 49.35 -23.96 -11.52
N LEU A 567 49.63 -24.83 -10.54
CA LEU A 567 49.07 -24.79 -9.19
C LEU A 567 50.16 -24.62 -8.13
N CYS A 568 51.40 -24.29 -8.51
CA CYS A 568 52.54 -24.20 -7.59
C CYS A 568 52.88 -25.51 -6.85
N GLN A 569 52.57 -26.64 -7.48
CA GLN A 569 52.70 -27.97 -6.88
C GLN A 569 54.14 -28.54 -6.88
N TRP A 570 55.09 -27.91 -7.56
CA TRP A 570 56.45 -28.46 -7.75
C TRP A 570 57.53 -27.66 -7.02
N ASP A 571 58.46 -28.32 -6.34
CA ASP A 571 59.63 -27.71 -5.70
C ASP A 571 60.67 -27.17 -6.71
N TYR A 572 61.37 -26.09 -6.34
CA TYR A 572 62.37 -25.42 -7.18
C TYR A 572 63.54 -24.86 -6.35
N PRO A 573 64.81 -25.19 -6.65
CA PRO A 573 65.28 -25.93 -7.80
C PRO A 573 65.03 -27.45 -7.71
N PRO A 574 64.87 -28.15 -8.85
CA PRO A 574 64.62 -29.59 -8.87
C PRO A 574 65.83 -30.39 -8.33
N ILE A 575 65.53 -31.50 -7.64
CA ILE A 575 66.47 -32.45 -7.02
C ILE A 575 67.41 -33.08 -8.06
N GLN A 576 68.70 -33.29 -7.75
CA GLN A 576 69.72 -33.75 -8.72
C GLN A 576 70.41 -35.08 -8.36
N CYS A 577 70.79 -35.86 -9.37
CA CYS A 577 71.52 -37.12 -9.28
C CYS A 577 72.94 -36.91 -8.73
N GLY A 578 73.34 -37.74 -7.77
CA GLY A 578 74.71 -37.76 -7.23
C GLY A 578 74.97 -36.83 -6.02
N GLU A 579 74.18 -35.78 -5.81
CA GLU A 579 74.16 -35.04 -4.53
C GLU A 579 73.02 -35.52 -3.64
N ASP A 580 71.78 -35.47 -4.13
CA ASP A 580 70.58 -35.75 -3.32
C ASP A 580 70.11 -37.20 -3.43
N VAL A 581 70.39 -37.86 -4.57
CA VAL A 581 69.91 -39.22 -4.86
C VAL A 581 71.04 -40.08 -5.44
N GLN A 582 71.27 -41.24 -4.82
CA GLN A 582 72.19 -42.28 -5.30
C GLN A 582 71.42 -43.58 -5.53
N CYS A 583 71.36 -44.07 -6.76
CA CYS A 583 70.69 -45.33 -7.08
C CYS A 583 71.58 -46.53 -6.73
N GLU A 584 70.98 -47.60 -6.22
CA GLU A 584 71.64 -48.85 -5.82
C GLU A 584 71.53 -49.92 -6.93
N ASN A 585 72.23 -51.06 -6.78
CA ASN A 585 72.16 -52.22 -7.68
C ASN A 585 72.38 -51.89 -9.17
N ASP A 586 73.38 -51.03 -9.45
CA ASP A 586 73.77 -50.58 -10.79
C ASP A 586 72.63 -49.89 -11.60
N ALA A 587 71.63 -49.35 -10.90
CA ALA A 587 70.57 -48.56 -11.50
C ALA A 587 71.06 -47.21 -12.04
N ILE A 588 70.41 -46.70 -13.08
CA ILE A 588 70.79 -45.45 -13.75
C ILE A 588 69.95 -44.30 -13.21
N CYS A 589 70.61 -43.30 -12.62
CA CYS A 589 69.96 -42.05 -12.22
C CYS A 589 69.83 -41.10 -13.40
N ASN A 590 68.65 -40.51 -13.61
CA ASN A 590 68.41 -39.51 -14.64
C ASN A 590 67.89 -38.20 -14.01
N ASP A 591 68.53 -37.08 -14.34
CA ASP A 591 68.03 -35.74 -13.99
C ASP A 591 66.87 -35.33 -14.90
N GLY A 592 65.76 -34.91 -14.30
CA GLY A 592 64.59 -34.38 -15.00
C GLY A 592 64.29 -32.91 -14.66
N LEU A 593 63.46 -32.25 -15.47
CA LEU A 593 62.98 -30.87 -15.23
C LEU A 593 62.26 -30.69 -13.88
N TRP A 594 61.83 -31.79 -13.26
CA TRP A 594 61.05 -31.81 -12.03
C TRP A 594 61.68 -32.71 -10.94
N GLY A 595 62.97 -33.05 -11.08
CA GLY A 595 63.74 -33.85 -10.12
C GLY A 595 64.40 -35.09 -10.72
N ALA A 596 65.38 -35.63 -10.00
CA ALA A 596 66.10 -36.86 -10.32
C ALA A 596 65.26 -38.13 -10.08
N ASN A 597 65.37 -39.13 -10.97
CA ASN A 597 64.69 -40.42 -10.83
C ASN A 597 65.63 -41.59 -11.18
N CYS A 598 65.56 -42.67 -10.40
CA CYS A 598 66.31 -43.90 -10.61
C CYS A 598 65.56 -44.86 -11.55
N THR A 599 66.24 -45.33 -12.60
CA THR A 599 65.74 -46.39 -13.47
C THR A 599 66.39 -47.73 -13.09
N CYS A 600 65.58 -48.62 -12.52
CA CYS A 600 66.04 -49.88 -11.96
C CYS A 600 66.37 -50.92 -13.03
N MET A 601 67.42 -51.70 -12.78
CA MET A 601 67.71 -52.89 -13.57
C MET A 601 66.63 -53.97 -13.36
N PRO A 602 66.35 -54.83 -14.36
CA PRO A 602 65.38 -55.92 -14.21
C PRO A 602 65.69 -56.82 -13.00
N GLY A 603 64.68 -57.13 -12.21
CA GLY A 603 64.81 -57.84 -10.94
C GLY A 603 64.99 -56.92 -9.71
N PHE A 604 65.06 -55.59 -9.89
CA PHE A 604 65.11 -54.62 -8.79
C PHE A 604 63.98 -53.58 -8.87
N THR A 605 63.55 -53.08 -7.71
CA THR A 605 62.51 -52.07 -7.52
C THR A 605 62.83 -51.14 -6.33
N GLY A 606 61.98 -50.13 -6.09
CA GLY A 606 62.20 -49.07 -5.10
C GLY A 606 62.61 -47.75 -5.73
N SER A 607 62.47 -46.63 -5.01
CA SER A 607 62.80 -45.29 -5.53
C SER A 607 64.30 -45.09 -5.77
N ARG A 608 65.14 -45.92 -5.14
CA ARG A 608 66.58 -46.00 -5.38
C ARG A 608 67.00 -47.36 -5.93
N CYS A 609 66.05 -48.20 -6.35
CA CYS A 609 66.29 -49.54 -6.89
C CYS A 609 67.00 -50.50 -5.92
N GLU A 610 66.79 -50.29 -4.62
CA GLU A 610 67.49 -50.98 -3.54
C GLU A 610 66.88 -52.35 -3.19
N LEU A 611 65.67 -52.64 -3.66
CA LEU A 611 64.94 -53.86 -3.33
C LEU A 611 65.00 -54.85 -4.50
N GLU A 612 65.33 -56.12 -4.21
CA GLU A 612 65.18 -57.21 -5.20
C GLU A 612 63.72 -57.68 -5.25
N ILE A 613 63.25 -58.04 -6.45
CA ILE A 613 61.86 -58.40 -6.70
C ILE A 613 61.68 -59.89 -6.39
N ASP A 614 60.92 -60.23 -5.34
CA ASP A 614 60.43 -61.60 -5.14
C ASP A 614 59.31 -61.87 -6.16
N GLU A 615 59.63 -62.59 -7.24
CA GLU A 615 58.64 -62.85 -8.29
C GLU A 615 57.51 -63.79 -7.82
N CYS A 616 57.72 -64.52 -6.73
CA CYS A 616 56.70 -65.38 -6.13
C CYS A 616 55.70 -64.62 -5.24
N GLU A 617 55.98 -63.39 -4.81
CA GLU A 617 55.04 -62.58 -4.01
C GLU A 617 53.71 -62.36 -4.75
N SER A 618 53.78 -62.23 -6.08
CA SER A 618 52.61 -62.09 -6.96
C SER A 618 51.78 -63.38 -7.11
N ASN A 619 52.21 -64.50 -6.50
CA ASN A 619 51.62 -65.83 -6.61
C ASN A 619 51.34 -66.27 -8.05
N PRO A 620 52.36 -66.32 -8.92
CA PRO A 620 52.15 -66.53 -10.36
C PRO A 620 51.75 -67.97 -10.72
N CYS A 621 52.05 -68.96 -9.88
CA CYS A 621 51.73 -70.37 -10.12
C CYS A 621 50.27 -70.69 -9.84
N ARG A 622 49.56 -71.21 -10.86
CA ARG A 622 48.12 -71.51 -10.80
C ARG A 622 47.84 -72.97 -10.46
N ASN A 623 46.57 -73.27 -10.19
CA ASN A 623 46.05 -74.62 -9.95
C ASN A 623 46.79 -75.40 -8.83
N GLY A 624 47.25 -74.68 -7.81
CA GLY A 624 47.95 -75.27 -6.66
C GLY A 624 49.41 -75.66 -6.94
N GLY A 625 50.04 -75.09 -7.97
CA GLY A 625 51.48 -75.23 -8.19
C GLY A 625 52.31 -74.44 -7.17
N SER A 626 53.44 -74.99 -6.76
CA SER A 626 54.37 -74.32 -5.84
C SER A 626 55.30 -73.39 -6.61
N CYS A 627 55.42 -72.13 -6.16
CA CYS A 627 56.32 -71.14 -6.75
C CYS A 627 57.69 -71.20 -6.09
N LEU A 628 58.74 -71.17 -6.91
CA LEU A 628 60.12 -71.03 -6.47
C LEU A 628 60.70 -69.75 -7.06
N ASP A 629 61.06 -68.83 -6.18
CA ASP A 629 61.67 -67.57 -6.54
C ASP A 629 63.12 -67.78 -7.02
N ARG A 630 63.52 -67.07 -8.09
CA ARG A 630 64.88 -67.04 -8.62
C ARG A 630 65.11 -65.64 -9.17
N PHE A 631 66.35 -65.18 -9.12
CA PHE A 631 66.71 -63.87 -9.63
C PHE A 631 66.11 -63.55 -11.02
N ASN A 632 65.22 -62.55 -11.09
CA ASN A 632 64.54 -62.05 -12.28
C ASN A 632 63.65 -63.08 -12.99
N MET A 633 63.27 -64.18 -12.33
CA MET A 633 62.37 -65.21 -12.86
C MET A 633 61.82 -66.16 -11.79
N PHE A 634 60.53 -66.47 -11.84
CA PHE A 634 59.99 -67.55 -11.01
C PHE A 634 59.90 -68.89 -11.78
N VAL A 635 59.91 -70.00 -11.05
CA VAL A 635 59.66 -71.35 -11.60
C VAL A 635 58.51 -72.00 -10.86
N CYS A 636 57.49 -72.48 -11.59
CA CYS A 636 56.36 -73.20 -11.01
C CYS A 636 56.52 -74.72 -11.10
N GLU A 637 56.36 -75.39 -9.97
CA GLU A 637 56.22 -76.85 -9.91
C GLU A 637 54.75 -77.26 -9.96
N CYS A 638 54.34 -77.91 -11.06
CA CYS A 638 52.94 -78.19 -11.34
C CYS A 638 52.44 -79.53 -10.79
N PRO A 639 51.22 -79.58 -10.21
CA PRO A 639 50.61 -80.82 -9.78
C PRO A 639 50.14 -81.70 -10.97
N PRO A 640 49.94 -83.02 -10.77
CA PRO A 640 49.57 -83.96 -11.83
C PRO A 640 48.26 -83.57 -12.53
N GLY A 641 48.28 -83.57 -13.86
CA GLY A 641 47.13 -83.17 -14.69
C GLY A 641 47.24 -81.75 -15.24
N TYR A 642 48.15 -80.94 -14.70
CA TYR A 642 48.46 -79.59 -15.18
C TYR A 642 49.89 -79.50 -15.75
N SER A 643 50.13 -78.54 -16.63
CA SER A 643 51.43 -78.23 -17.23
C SER A 643 51.47 -76.79 -17.71
N GLY A 644 52.62 -76.33 -18.21
CA GLY A 644 52.86 -74.94 -18.58
C GLY A 644 53.71 -74.21 -17.55
N PRO A 645 54.33 -73.08 -17.90
CA PRO A 645 55.27 -72.35 -17.04
C PRO A 645 54.63 -71.82 -15.75
N ILE A 646 53.29 -71.65 -15.74
CA ILE A 646 52.51 -71.24 -14.58
C ILE A 646 51.45 -72.27 -14.15
N CYS A 647 51.55 -73.51 -14.63
CA CYS A 647 50.63 -74.61 -14.30
C CYS A 647 49.16 -74.37 -14.69
N ASP A 648 48.91 -73.58 -15.73
CA ASP A 648 47.58 -73.20 -16.21
C ASP A 648 46.94 -74.24 -17.15
N THR A 649 47.73 -75.11 -17.77
CA THR A 649 47.25 -75.95 -18.87
C THR A 649 46.80 -77.33 -18.37
N ASN A 650 45.51 -77.67 -18.48
CA ASN A 650 44.96 -78.97 -18.07
C ASN A 650 45.04 -80.03 -19.20
N LYS A 651 45.67 -81.18 -18.93
CA LYS A 651 45.92 -82.26 -19.91
C LYS A 651 44.68 -83.05 -20.35
N GLN A 652 43.52 -82.92 -19.69
CA GLN A 652 42.29 -83.67 -20.05
C GLN A 652 41.31 -82.90 -20.96
N ALA A 653 41.57 -81.63 -21.27
CA ALA A 653 40.69 -80.79 -22.08
C ALA A 653 40.94 -80.83 -23.61
N GLN A 654 41.75 -81.76 -24.12
CA GLN A 654 42.12 -81.81 -25.56
C GLN A 654 41.35 -82.89 -26.35
N LYS A 655 40.03 -83.02 -26.15
CA LYS A 655 39.21 -83.92 -27.01
C LYS A 655 37.72 -83.56 -27.16
N ARG A 656 37.37 -82.30 -27.43
CA ARG A 656 36.25 -81.93 -28.32
C ARG A 656 36.21 -80.41 -28.53
N GLY A 657 36.62 -79.98 -29.71
CA GLY A 657 36.52 -78.59 -30.16
C GLY A 657 37.18 -78.45 -31.52
N ILE A 658 36.45 -78.80 -32.59
CA ILE A 658 36.91 -78.61 -33.97
C ILE A 658 36.48 -77.20 -34.42
N PRO A 659 37.34 -76.44 -35.14
CA PRO A 659 37.13 -75.02 -35.44
C PRO A 659 35.99 -74.76 -36.44
N TRP A 660 35.28 -73.65 -36.24
CA TRP A 660 34.10 -73.21 -37.01
C TRP A 660 34.34 -72.95 -38.52
N LEU A 661 35.59 -73.00 -38.98
CA LEU A 661 35.94 -72.79 -40.39
C LEU A 661 35.50 -73.94 -41.33
N LEU A 662 35.23 -75.15 -40.80
CA LEU A 662 34.77 -76.30 -41.59
C LEU A 662 33.24 -76.35 -41.82
N VAL A 663 32.46 -75.46 -41.19
CA VAL A 663 30.99 -75.36 -41.35
C VAL A 663 30.60 -74.20 -42.28
N ALA A 664 31.38 -73.12 -42.28
CA ALA A 664 31.10 -71.94 -43.10
C ALA A 664 31.34 -72.16 -44.60
N ILE A 665 32.36 -72.95 -44.98
CA ILE A 665 32.75 -73.17 -46.38
C ILE A 665 31.74 -74.07 -47.14
N PRO A 666 31.24 -75.20 -46.58
CA PRO A 666 30.22 -76.02 -47.25
C PRO A 666 28.87 -75.30 -47.42
N LEU A 667 28.47 -74.45 -46.47
CA LEU A 667 27.23 -73.66 -46.54
C LEU A 667 27.29 -72.59 -47.62
N LEU A 668 28.43 -71.90 -47.78
CA LEU A 668 28.65 -70.96 -48.88
C LEU A 668 28.66 -71.66 -50.24
N CYS A 669 29.32 -72.83 -50.35
CA CYS A 669 29.30 -73.62 -51.58
C CYS A 669 27.90 -74.14 -51.92
N PHE A 670 27.09 -74.54 -50.93
CA PHE A 670 25.71 -74.99 -51.13
C PHE A 670 24.78 -73.86 -51.59
N CYS A 671 24.95 -72.64 -51.04
CA CYS A 671 24.21 -71.45 -51.47
C CYS A 671 24.56 -71.04 -52.92
N VAL A 672 25.83 -71.11 -53.31
CA VAL A 672 26.26 -70.84 -54.70
C VAL A 672 25.76 -71.93 -55.67
N LEU A 673 25.66 -73.17 -55.22
CA LEU A 673 25.13 -74.29 -56.02
C LEU A 673 23.60 -74.16 -56.22
N ILE A 674 22.86 -73.68 -55.22
CA ILE A 674 21.43 -73.35 -55.35
C ILE A 674 21.20 -72.16 -56.29
N LEU A 675 22.03 -71.11 -56.21
CA LEU A 675 21.92 -69.95 -57.10
C LEU A 675 22.25 -70.29 -58.56
N THR A 676 23.23 -71.16 -58.81
CA THR A 676 23.58 -71.62 -60.17
C THR A 676 22.52 -72.56 -60.76
N ILE A 677 21.90 -73.43 -59.95
CA ILE A 677 20.73 -74.24 -60.36
C ILE A 677 19.51 -73.35 -60.63
N GLY A 678 19.26 -72.33 -59.81
CA GLY A 678 18.19 -71.36 -60.00
C GLY A 678 18.35 -70.52 -61.28
N LEU A 679 19.57 -70.05 -61.57
CA LEU A 679 19.90 -69.35 -62.82
C LEU A 679 19.78 -70.27 -64.04
N ALA A 680 20.16 -71.54 -63.96
CA ALA A 680 19.95 -72.51 -65.03
C ALA A 680 18.45 -72.80 -65.27
N PHE A 681 17.63 -72.87 -64.22
CA PHE A 681 16.17 -73.04 -64.31
C PHE A 681 15.48 -71.79 -64.88
N MET A 682 15.96 -70.58 -64.54
CA MET A 682 15.54 -69.31 -65.15
C MET A 682 15.92 -69.22 -66.63
N VAL A 683 17.09 -69.68 -67.05
CA VAL A 683 17.50 -69.73 -68.46
C VAL A 683 16.72 -70.79 -69.26
N LEU A 684 16.36 -71.92 -68.64
CA LEU A 684 15.52 -72.96 -69.26
C LEU A 684 14.04 -72.56 -69.35
N THR A 685 13.52 -71.78 -68.40
CA THR A 685 12.15 -71.21 -68.48
C THR A 685 12.10 -69.98 -69.41
N ALA A 686 13.19 -69.21 -69.54
CA ALA A 686 13.33 -68.13 -70.52
C ALA A 686 13.50 -68.62 -71.97
N ARG A 687 14.04 -69.83 -72.20
CA ARG A 687 14.00 -70.48 -73.52
C ARG A 687 12.62 -71.06 -73.87
N LYS A 688 11.75 -71.31 -72.88
CA LYS A 688 10.39 -71.83 -73.08
C LYS A 688 9.31 -70.73 -73.19
N LYS A 689 9.65 -69.46 -72.92
CA LYS A 689 8.75 -68.29 -73.04
C LYS A 689 9.22 -67.29 -74.11
N ARG A 690 9.61 -67.78 -75.29
CA ARG A 690 9.73 -67.02 -76.55
C ARG A 690 8.90 -67.66 -77.66
N GLN A 691 7.65 -68.03 -77.35
CA GLN A 691 6.59 -68.25 -78.33
C GLN A 691 5.28 -67.76 -77.74
N SER A 692 5.03 -66.46 -77.88
CA SER A 692 3.70 -65.84 -78.01
C SER A 692 3.88 -64.33 -77.88
N GLU A 693 3.85 -63.66 -79.04
CA GLU A 693 3.17 -62.36 -79.27
C GLU A 693 3.65 -61.17 -78.43
N GLY A 694 4.21 -60.10 -78.98
CA GLY A 694 3.85 -59.39 -80.20
C GLY A 694 3.80 -57.92 -79.79
N ALA A 695 4.80 -57.13 -80.20
CA ALA A 695 4.97 -55.75 -79.76
C ALA A 695 3.97 -54.81 -80.45
N TYR A 696 3.26 -53.99 -79.67
CA TYR A 696 2.58 -52.77 -80.12
C TYR A 696 3.20 -51.56 -79.42
N SER A 697 3.69 -50.61 -80.21
CA SER A 697 4.25 -49.31 -79.81
C SER A 697 3.20 -48.24 -80.05
N PRO A 698 3.05 -47.25 -79.14
CA PRO A 698 2.98 -45.89 -79.63
C PRO A 698 3.64 -44.84 -78.72
N SER A 699 4.52 -44.05 -79.31
CA SER A 699 4.79 -42.68 -78.92
C SER A 699 3.83 -41.75 -79.68
N ALA A 700 2.81 -41.22 -79.02
CA ALA A 700 2.10 -39.98 -79.39
C ALA A 700 1.06 -39.59 -78.32
N GLN A 701 0.97 -38.28 -78.06
CA GLN A 701 -0.06 -37.55 -77.30
C GLN A 701 -0.01 -37.69 -75.76
N GLU A 702 0.54 -36.72 -75.04
CA GLU A 702 -0.07 -35.42 -74.70
C GLU A 702 -1.57 -35.51 -74.39
N VAL A 703 -1.94 -35.22 -73.14
CA VAL A 703 -2.98 -34.25 -72.73
C VAL A 703 -3.40 -34.51 -71.27
N ALA A 704 -3.29 -33.44 -70.46
CA ALA A 704 -4.01 -33.13 -69.23
C ALA A 704 -3.82 -34.05 -68.00
N GLY A 705 -2.96 -33.58 -67.08
CA GLY A 705 -2.99 -33.96 -65.67
C GLY A 705 -4.14 -33.30 -64.91
N ALA A 706 -4.91 -34.15 -64.24
CA ALA A 706 -5.55 -34.02 -62.93
C ALA A 706 -6.36 -32.74 -62.59
N ARG A 707 -7.68 -32.92 -62.57
CA ARG A 707 -8.63 -32.19 -61.71
C ARG A 707 -9.46 -33.25 -60.95
N LEU A 708 -9.33 -33.29 -59.63
CA LEU A 708 -10.10 -34.14 -58.72
C LEU A 708 -11.34 -33.35 -58.26
N GLU A 709 -12.53 -33.93 -58.42
CA GLU A 709 -13.79 -33.42 -57.86
C GLU A 709 -14.42 -34.39 -56.84
N MET A 710 -15.02 -33.74 -55.85
CA MET A 710 -16.16 -34.04 -54.99
C MET A 710 -17.14 -35.20 -55.35
N ASP A 711 -17.39 -36.02 -54.32
CA ASP A 711 -18.63 -36.09 -53.52
C ASP A 711 -19.79 -37.10 -53.82
N SER A 712 -20.30 -37.63 -52.69
CA SER A 712 -21.62 -38.16 -52.37
C SER A 712 -22.03 -39.59 -52.78
N MET A 713 -22.44 -40.41 -51.80
CA MET A 713 -23.85 -40.69 -51.46
C MET A 713 -24.05 -41.95 -50.59
N LEU A 714 -24.80 -41.75 -49.49
CA LEU A 714 -25.82 -42.63 -48.88
C LEU A 714 -25.47 -44.05 -48.38
N LYS A 715 -25.56 -44.26 -47.05
CA LYS A 715 -26.68 -44.96 -46.39
C LYS A 715 -26.57 -44.98 -44.85
N VAL A 716 -27.73 -44.92 -44.19
CA VAL A 716 -28.01 -44.98 -42.74
C VAL A 716 -28.41 -46.43 -42.32
N PRO A 717 -28.75 -46.73 -41.05
CA PRO A 717 -27.99 -47.47 -40.03
C PRO A 717 -28.51 -48.91 -39.78
N PRO A 718 -28.09 -49.59 -38.70
CA PRO A 718 -29.09 -49.83 -37.65
C PRO A 718 -28.58 -49.71 -36.20
N GLU A 719 -29.53 -49.42 -35.31
CA GLU A 719 -29.45 -49.57 -33.85
C GLU A 719 -29.36 -51.06 -33.44
N GLU A 720 -28.74 -51.36 -32.30
CA GLU A 720 -29.43 -51.97 -31.14
C GLU A 720 -28.49 -52.28 -29.96
N ARG A 721 -28.90 -51.75 -28.79
CA ARG A 721 -28.98 -52.35 -27.44
C ARG A 721 -27.79 -53.13 -26.86
N LEU A 722 -27.32 -52.65 -25.71
CA LEU A 722 -26.95 -53.48 -24.57
C LEU A 722 -27.68 -52.98 -23.32
N ILE A 723 -28.21 -53.98 -22.60
CA ILE A 723 -28.81 -53.94 -21.26
C ILE A 723 -27.73 -53.61 -20.23
#